data_AF-A0A2T0A9D0-F1
#
_entry.id   AF-A0A2T0A9D0-F1
#
_cell.length_a   1.000
_cell.length_b   1.000
_cell.length_c   1.000
_cell.angle_alpha   90.00
_cell.angle_beta   90.00
_cell.angle_gamma   90.00
#
_symmetry.space_group_name_H-M   'P 1'
#
loop_
_entity.id
_entity.type
_entity.pdbx_description
1 polymer ?
#
loop_
_entity_poly.entity_id
_entity_poly.type
_entity_poly.pdbx_seq_one_letter_code
_entity_poly.pdbx_strand_id
1 'polypeptide(L)'
;MARSPRPPASSFAEYYTPSRRPFVAPSSSHSTPLLSSSPRIAIRLLSPGGRSPDRGARGGALSFLRVPARLRRAALAVTVALVLGGLVYVVVDSGSLGDGKAASRFMQVGGFGKDYMGRQEEEQVRLSANETRGSRSTGKDKGMEKECLLFPWREGCDVDPAEEPRDPFEGLEFQEEGGHLYYPAVPAPRKPRRPGERPPPPDSQPVDPSQQPHPIHYLIQQAKEDWNAKLQRQSKTVDEAVAEYERRYKRRPPKGFDEWFAFAKKNEFVMVDEFDLVMRQVEPFLALQPSLLRERHEKLQFEEDFWMQDKAYTVELKKPVDSRHTRPQMTVYGPMKTTNDRSDQTLKLLENIAEFLPEMNLTFTGHDTPWVTMSGEARVKHVEAARAGKFLTSDEANDFMDNWAWDGWAQICSPDSALRQVPSVDERLQKHRIYTEPKRRSFIYDHVEAMDLCTHPDWQLIHGFTAWPGPRPGILYPLFVSTTTSMHSDLLVPPIDQYDRPKGNDPAWEEKKYNKVIWRGTTTGADLNVEHHRKWSQRPRLCRFPFQSGSVKLPFAPADKPSRPGPVSTLVSRAQALAQEWFDFAFLGSARQCDDPKVCAEFEKDFLWSDWVSESEQNEYKYMLDVDGNGWSGRFHRLMSTNSLVLKSTIFPEWYSDMIQPWVHYVPLQIDFSDLWTTMAFFLGDEDGKGAHDEIAKEIALAGKEWTEKHWRWVDMEVYTYRLMLEYARIMNRDEDDPTSWDL
;
A
#
# COMPACT_ATOMS: atom_id res chain seq x y z
N MET A 1 -25.37 5.32 -56.19
CA MET A 1 -24.51 6.44 -55.75
C MET A 1 -25.17 7.09 -54.56
N ALA A 2 -24.76 6.75 -53.34
CA ALA A 2 -25.35 7.31 -52.12
C ALA A 2 -24.27 7.37 -51.03
N ARG A 3 -24.20 8.54 -50.39
CA ARG A 3 -23.25 8.96 -49.36
C ARG A 3 -23.40 8.11 -48.09
N SER A 4 -22.27 7.68 -47.52
CA SER A 4 -22.21 7.09 -46.18
C SER A 4 -22.38 8.20 -45.12
N PRO A 5 -23.19 8.00 -44.06
CA PRO A 5 -23.36 8.99 -43.01
C PRO A 5 -22.19 8.95 -42.01
N ARG A 6 -21.65 10.14 -41.67
CA ARG A 6 -20.76 10.32 -40.51
C ARG A 6 -21.53 10.04 -39.22
N PRO A 7 -20.98 9.30 -38.24
CA PRO A 7 -21.56 9.22 -36.92
C PRO A 7 -21.28 10.53 -36.13
N PRO A 8 -22.18 10.93 -35.22
CA PRO A 8 -22.04 12.18 -34.47
C PRO A 8 -20.97 12.05 -33.37
N ALA A 9 -20.20 13.12 -33.21
CA ALA A 9 -19.31 13.33 -32.07
C ALA A 9 -20.15 13.64 -30.82
N SER A 10 -20.55 12.62 -30.06
CA SER A 10 -21.02 12.73 -28.67
C SER A 10 -21.30 11.34 -28.09
N SER A 11 -20.28 10.69 -27.51
CA SER A 11 -20.51 9.51 -26.66
C SER A 11 -19.42 9.27 -25.61
N PHE A 12 -18.63 10.30 -25.27
CA PHE A 12 -17.55 10.19 -24.27
C PHE A 12 -17.98 10.55 -22.83
N ALA A 13 -19.21 11.06 -22.63
CA ALA A 13 -19.60 11.74 -21.38
C ALA A 13 -20.60 10.99 -20.47
N GLU A 14 -21.06 9.79 -20.83
CA GLU A 14 -22.15 9.11 -20.07
C GLU A 14 -21.71 8.24 -18.89
N TYR A 15 -20.40 8.04 -18.67
CA TYR A 15 -19.92 7.34 -17.47
C TYR A 15 -19.45 8.26 -16.33
N TYR A 16 -19.40 9.58 -16.55
CA TYR A 16 -18.97 10.57 -15.54
C TYR A 16 -19.62 11.95 -15.75
N THR A 17 -20.89 12.15 -15.32
CA THR A 17 -21.42 13.50 -14.99
C THR A 17 -22.60 13.41 -13.99
N PRO A 18 -22.63 14.17 -12.88
CA PRO A 18 -23.83 14.41 -12.09
C PRO A 18 -24.58 15.69 -12.53
N SER A 19 -25.91 15.64 -12.53
CA SER A 19 -26.83 16.68 -13.02
C SER A 19 -26.73 18.04 -12.28
N ARG A 20 -26.79 19.15 -13.04
CA ARG A 20 -26.84 20.54 -12.54
C ARG A 20 -28.16 20.89 -11.81
N ARG A 21 -28.07 21.40 -10.57
CA ARG A 21 -28.92 22.48 -9.98
C ARG A 21 -28.40 22.93 -8.58
N PRO A 22 -28.65 24.18 -8.16
CA PRO A 22 -27.80 24.89 -7.17
C PRO A 22 -28.19 24.59 -5.72
N PHE A 23 -27.18 24.47 -4.84
CA PHE A 23 -27.34 24.29 -3.40
C PHE A 23 -26.96 25.55 -2.61
N VAL A 24 -27.76 25.86 -1.60
CA VAL A 24 -27.49 26.82 -0.52
C VAL A 24 -26.93 26.04 0.68
N ALA A 25 -25.86 26.54 1.31
CA ALA A 25 -25.14 25.99 2.47
C ALA A 25 -26.03 25.83 3.74
N PRO A 26 -25.73 24.96 4.76
CA PRO A 26 -24.40 24.79 5.39
C PRO A 26 -23.96 23.39 5.97
N SER A 27 -22.67 23.37 6.37
CA SER A 27 -21.92 22.57 7.38
C SER A 27 -21.66 21.05 7.25
N SER A 28 -20.36 20.75 7.03
CA SER A 28 -19.52 19.63 7.52
C SER A 28 -20.05 18.19 7.54
N SER A 29 -19.26 17.31 6.91
CA SER A 29 -19.32 15.85 6.82
C SER A 29 -20.13 15.28 5.65
N HIS A 30 -19.51 14.29 4.98
CA HIS A 30 -19.99 13.48 3.85
C HIS A 30 -19.60 13.96 2.44
N SER A 31 -18.70 13.21 1.81
CA SER A 31 -18.39 13.25 0.39
C SER A 31 -18.45 11.83 -0.20
N THR A 32 -19.58 11.49 -0.82
CA THR A 32 -19.69 10.70 -2.07
C THR A 32 -21.15 10.69 -2.54
N PRO A 33 -21.40 10.83 -3.85
CA PRO A 33 -22.45 10.02 -4.47
C PRO A 33 -22.03 9.48 -5.85
N LEU A 34 -22.31 8.20 -6.13
CA LEU A 34 -22.57 7.72 -7.48
C LEU A 34 -23.81 6.81 -7.46
N LEU A 35 -24.70 7.06 -8.43
CA LEU A 35 -26.13 6.80 -8.42
C LEU A 35 -26.53 5.37 -8.83
N SER A 36 -27.65 4.93 -8.26
CA SER A 36 -28.48 3.83 -8.77
C SER A 36 -29.37 4.31 -9.92
N SER A 37 -29.62 3.45 -10.91
CA SER A 37 -30.82 3.57 -11.74
C SER A 37 -31.35 2.22 -12.22
N SER A 38 -32.66 2.04 -12.12
CA SER A 38 -33.44 1.07 -12.89
C SER A 38 -34.78 1.73 -13.24
N PRO A 39 -35.33 1.48 -14.44
CA PRO A 39 -36.26 2.41 -15.08
C PRO A 39 -37.70 2.19 -14.61
N ARG A 40 -38.42 3.27 -14.33
CA ARG A 40 -39.88 3.26 -14.29
C ARG A 40 -40.44 4.06 -15.46
N ILE A 41 -41.14 3.32 -16.32
CA ILE A 41 -41.96 3.79 -17.44
C ILE A 41 -42.98 4.82 -16.92
N ALA A 42 -42.98 6.02 -17.48
CA ALA A 42 -44.01 7.03 -17.24
C ALA A 42 -44.84 7.25 -18.51
N ILE A 43 -46.09 6.78 -18.45
CA ILE A 43 -47.14 7.06 -19.43
C ILE A 43 -47.63 8.50 -19.19
N ARG A 44 -47.57 9.32 -20.24
CA ARG A 44 -48.19 10.65 -20.31
C ARG A 44 -49.72 10.51 -20.34
N LEU A 45 -50.42 11.11 -19.38
CA LEU A 45 -51.82 11.50 -19.55
C LEU A 45 -52.08 12.91 -19.05
N LEU A 46 -52.87 13.61 -19.85
CA LEU A 46 -53.20 15.03 -19.85
C LEU A 46 -53.97 15.47 -18.60
N SER A 47 -53.71 16.69 -18.13
CA SER A 47 -54.64 17.41 -17.25
C SER A 47 -55.92 17.78 -18.00
N PRO A 48 -57.06 17.87 -17.30
CA PRO A 48 -57.56 19.23 -17.08
C PRO A 48 -58.26 19.45 -15.71
N GLY A 49 -58.07 20.67 -15.19
CA GLY A 49 -59.18 21.51 -14.71
C GLY A 49 -59.76 21.31 -13.30
N GLY A 50 -59.70 22.39 -12.51
CA GLY A 50 -60.90 22.90 -11.83
C GLY A 50 -60.98 22.86 -10.30
N ARG A 51 -60.96 24.07 -9.72
CA ARG A 51 -61.77 24.60 -8.58
C ARG A 51 -61.66 23.98 -7.17
N SER A 52 -61.27 24.85 -6.23
CA SER A 52 -61.59 24.92 -4.78
C SER A 52 -63.11 24.82 -4.45
N PRO A 53 -63.53 24.84 -3.16
CA PRO A 53 -63.00 24.24 -1.91
C PRO A 53 -64.14 23.58 -1.05
N ASP A 54 -63.85 23.30 0.22
CA ASP A 54 -64.74 23.38 1.40
C ASP A 54 -65.16 22.07 2.16
N ARG A 55 -64.80 22.08 3.45
CA ARG A 55 -65.51 21.67 4.69
C ARG A 55 -66.04 20.25 4.96
N GLY A 56 -65.60 19.78 6.15
CA GLY A 56 -66.43 19.24 7.23
C GLY A 56 -66.67 17.73 7.18
N ALA A 57 -66.93 17.00 8.28
CA ALA A 57 -66.96 17.28 9.70
C ALA A 57 -67.27 15.93 10.40
N ARG A 58 -66.74 15.77 11.63
CA ARG A 58 -67.32 15.06 12.81
C ARG A 58 -67.50 13.53 12.83
N GLY A 59 -67.06 13.02 13.99
CA GLY A 59 -67.71 11.97 14.80
C GLY A 59 -67.25 10.55 14.49
N GLY A 60 -66.88 9.68 15.43
CA GLY A 60 -67.02 9.66 16.88
C GLY A 60 -67.22 8.19 17.32
N ALA A 61 -66.77 7.87 18.54
CA ALA A 61 -67.08 6.64 19.32
C ALA A 61 -66.52 5.29 18.80
N LEU A 62 -66.21 4.25 19.59
CA LEU A 62 -65.85 3.99 20.99
C LEU A 62 -65.84 2.44 21.08
N SER A 63 -64.74 1.83 21.55
CA SER A 63 -64.71 0.63 22.44
C SER A 63 -65.28 -0.73 21.92
N PHE A 64 -64.76 -1.92 22.24
CA PHE A 64 -64.47 -2.49 23.56
C PHE A 64 -63.84 -3.92 23.45
N LEU A 65 -63.25 -4.38 24.58
CA LEU A 65 -62.98 -5.77 25.05
C LEU A 65 -61.70 -6.47 24.54
N ARG A 66 -60.88 -7.22 25.32
CA ARG A 66 -60.90 -7.68 26.73
C ARG A 66 -59.48 -8.23 27.09
N VAL A 67 -59.13 -8.21 28.38
CA VAL A 67 -57.89 -8.73 29.04
C VAL A 67 -58.26 -10.07 29.77
N PRO A 68 -57.40 -11.12 29.95
CA PRO A 68 -56.41 -11.15 31.05
C PRO A 68 -55.10 -11.99 30.94
N ALA A 69 -54.00 -11.36 31.41
CA ALA A 69 -52.92 -11.74 32.34
C ALA A 69 -52.25 -13.15 32.38
N ARG A 70 -50.90 -13.17 32.46
CA ARG A 70 -50.11 -13.69 33.62
C ARG A 70 -48.57 -13.43 33.53
N LEU A 71 -48.02 -12.96 34.68
CA LEU A 71 -46.65 -12.96 35.26
C LEU A 71 -45.44 -12.39 34.48
N ARG A 72 -44.96 -11.16 34.80
CA ARG A 72 -43.98 -10.71 35.84
C ARG A 72 -42.52 -10.80 35.35
N ARG A 73 -41.95 -9.72 34.80
CA ARG A 73 -41.33 -8.51 35.41
C ARG A 73 -39.78 -8.58 35.29
N ALA A 74 -39.27 -8.08 34.17
CA ALA A 74 -37.93 -7.48 34.08
C ALA A 74 -38.11 -5.96 34.06
N ALA A 75 -37.31 -5.24 34.84
CA ALA A 75 -37.34 -3.79 34.94
C ALA A 75 -36.78 -3.17 33.67
N LEU A 76 -37.59 -2.33 33.02
CA LEU A 76 -37.21 -1.46 31.92
C LEU A 76 -37.33 -0.02 32.43
N ALA A 77 -36.26 0.75 32.36
CA ALA A 77 -36.36 2.20 32.29
C ALA A 77 -35.44 2.66 31.16
N VAL A 78 -36.05 2.73 29.98
CA VAL A 78 -35.64 3.54 28.85
C VAL A 78 -35.82 5.01 29.22
N THR A 79 -34.82 5.82 28.93
CA THR A 79 -34.95 7.28 28.85
C THR A 79 -35.28 7.63 27.40
N VAL A 80 -36.42 8.30 27.17
CA VAL A 80 -36.71 9.03 25.92
C VAL A 80 -36.76 10.52 26.25
N ALA A 81 -36.00 11.28 25.48
CA ALA A 81 -35.91 12.73 25.49
C ALA A 81 -37.04 13.38 24.67
N LEU A 82 -37.28 14.68 24.91
CA LEU A 82 -37.44 15.75 23.89
C LEU A 82 -37.83 17.06 24.63
N VAL A 83 -36.88 17.99 24.82
CA VAL A 83 -36.58 19.19 24.02
C VAL A 83 -37.69 20.25 24.05
N LEU A 84 -37.38 21.44 24.60
CA LEU A 84 -37.42 22.74 23.92
C LEU A 84 -36.98 23.85 24.87
N GLY A 85 -36.00 24.66 24.44
CA GLY A 85 -35.67 25.95 25.07
C GLY A 85 -34.66 25.88 26.23
N GLY A 86 -33.37 25.78 25.90
CA GLY A 86 -32.24 26.26 26.70
C GLY A 86 -32.15 25.81 28.17
N LEU A 87 -31.19 24.90 28.45
CA LEU A 87 -30.79 24.38 29.77
C LEU A 87 -31.76 23.39 30.44
N VAL A 88 -31.27 22.17 30.69
CA VAL A 88 -31.80 21.29 31.75
C VAL A 88 -30.65 20.73 32.57
N TYR A 89 -30.74 20.96 33.87
CA TYR A 89 -29.91 20.40 34.93
C TYR A 89 -30.41 18.99 35.29
N VAL A 90 -29.50 18.12 35.77
CA VAL A 90 -29.87 17.00 36.64
C VAL A 90 -29.16 17.18 37.98
N VAL A 91 -29.95 17.44 39.01
CA VAL A 91 -29.61 17.26 40.42
C VAL A 91 -30.25 15.94 40.83
N VAL A 92 -29.48 14.99 41.37
CA VAL A 92 -30.02 14.15 42.45
C VAL A 92 -28.98 13.97 43.55
N ASP A 93 -29.53 14.29 44.71
CA ASP A 93 -29.12 14.30 46.09
C ASP A 93 -28.21 13.18 46.63
N SER A 94 -27.52 13.62 47.67
CA SER A 94 -26.62 13.03 48.63
C SER A 94 -27.17 11.88 49.48
N GLY A 95 -26.26 11.12 50.08
CA GLY A 95 -26.53 10.48 51.37
C GLY A 95 -25.89 9.10 51.58
N SER A 96 -24.69 9.11 52.17
CA SER A 96 -24.25 8.21 53.26
C SER A 96 -22.80 7.74 53.07
N LEU A 97 -21.89 8.55 53.62
CA LEU A 97 -20.53 8.17 53.99
C LEU A 97 -20.56 7.34 55.28
N GLY A 98 -19.68 6.33 55.33
CA GLY A 98 -19.25 5.64 56.54
C GLY A 98 -17.73 5.55 56.57
N ASP A 99 -17.13 6.61 57.13
CA ASP A 99 -15.82 6.80 57.78
C ASP A 99 -14.66 5.80 57.68
N GLY A 100 -13.44 6.38 57.57
CA GLY A 100 -12.17 5.70 57.85
C GLY A 100 -10.92 6.58 57.70
N LYS A 101 -10.71 7.48 58.66
CA LYS A 101 -9.61 8.48 58.81
C LYS A 101 -8.18 7.92 58.71
N ALA A 102 -7.26 8.73 58.15
CA ALA A 102 -6.09 9.26 58.87
C ALA A 102 -5.41 10.38 58.05
N ALA A 103 -5.01 11.44 58.73
CA ALA A 103 -4.62 12.73 58.18
C ALA A 103 -3.16 13.10 58.50
N SER A 104 -2.59 13.96 57.65
CA SER A 104 -1.66 15.06 57.98
C SER A 104 -0.18 14.66 58.26
N ARG A 105 0.88 15.43 57.93
CA ARG A 105 1.00 16.88 57.65
C ARG A 105 2.47 17.23 57.26
N PHE A 106 2.66 18.45 56.72
CA PHE A 106 3.87 19.32 56.62
C PHE A 106 4.87 19.09 55.46
N MET A 107 4.94 19.98 54.44
CA MET A 107 5.55 21.34 54.30
C MET A 107 6.89 21.22 53.51
N GLN A 108 7.35 22.07 52.60
CA GLN A 108 6.92 23.37 52.05
C GLN A 108 7.90 23.78 50.90
N VAL A 109 7.42 24.62 49.96
CA VAL A 109 8.14 25.58 49.05
C VAL A 109 9.15 25.00 48.05
N GLY A 110 9.16 25.25 46.74
CA GLY A 110 8.70 26.32 45.84
C GLY A 110 9.84 26.50 44.80
N GLY A 111 9.74 27.02 43.58
CA GLY A 111 8.72 27.61 42.72
C GLY A 111 9.46 28.07 41.44
N PHE A 112 8.75 28.09 40.31
CA PHE A 112 8.94 28.90 39.08
C PHE A 112 10.33 29.16 38.45
N GLY A 113 10.40 28.95 37.13
CA GLY A 113 11.24 29.76 36.23
C GLY A 113 11.61 29.07 34.92
N LYS A 114 11.14 29.62 33.79
CA LYS A 114 11.44 29.18 32.41
C LYS A 114 12.70 29.86 31.83
N ASP A 115 13.35 29.10 30.94
CA ASP A 115 14.02 29.39 29.66
C ASP A 115 15.31 30.24 29.51
N TYR A 116 16.01 29.89 28.41
CA TYR A 116 16.93 30.62 27.52
C TYR A 116 18.47 30.38 27.60
N MET A 117 18.98 29.67 26.56
CA MET A 117 20.23 29.92 25.79
C MET A 117 21.59 29.32 26.25
N GLY A 118 22.04 28.28 25.52
CA GLY A 118 23.31 28.31 24.76
C GLY A 118 24.69 28.12 25.43
N ARG A 119 25.25 26.91 25.25
CA ARG A 119 26.69 26.48 25.08
C ARG A 119 27.70 26.44 26.25
N GLN A 120 28.42 25.29 26.20
CA GLN A 120 29.84 24.91 26.49
C GLN A 120 30.48 25.07 27.89
N GLU A 121 30.92 23.94 28.46
CA GLU A 121 32.34 23.49 28.68
C GLU A 121 32.30 22.11 29.37
N GLU A 122 32.84 21.05 28.75
CA GLU A 122 34.16 20.42 29.03
C GLU A 122 34.38 19.93 30.48
N GLU A 123 34.44 18.60 30.66
CA GLU A 123 35.41 18.02 31.58
C GLU A 123 35.89 16.64 31.07
N GLN A 124 37.21 16.56 30.90
CA GLN A 124 37.98 15.42 30.41
C GLN A 124 38.09 14.32 31.46
N VAL A 125 37.89 13.06 31.06
CA VAL A 125 38.46 11.91 31.78
C VAL A 125 39.54 11.28 30.90
N ARG A 126 40.79 11.44 31.34
CA ARG A 126 41.98 10.79 30.79
C ARG A 126 41.94 9.29 31.11
N LEU A 127 42.08 8.45 30.08
CA LEU A 127 42.62 7.10 30.25
C LEU A 127 43.88 6.96 29.40
N SER A 128 44.96 6.61 30.10
CA SER A 128 46.33 6.50 29.65
C SER A 128 46.50 5.40 28.59
N ALA A 129 47.20 5.76 27.51
CA ALA A 129 47.79 4.82 26.58
C ALA A 129 48.91 4.02 27.26
N ASN A 130 48.88 2.70 27.13
CA ASN A 130 50.07 1.88 27.15
C ASN A 130 50.03 0.97 25.93
N GLU A 131 50.86 1.31 24.95
CA GLU A 131 51.10 0.49 23.77
C GLU A 131 51.85 -0.79 24.17
N THR A 132 51.28 -1.94 23.80
CA THR A 132 52.07 -3.14 23.54
C THR A 132 51.73 -3.61 22.14
N ARG A 133 52.74 -3.58 21.26
CA ARG A 133 52.74 -4.12 19.90
C ARG A 133 52.21 -5.55 19.86
N GLY A 134 51.25 -5.83 18.97
CA GLY A 134 50.90 -7.19 18.60
C GLY A 134 49.75 -7.28 17.59
N SER A 135 50.11 -7.54 16.32
CA SER A 135 49.28 -8.05 15.22
C SER A 135 48.13 -7.19 14.69
N ARG A 136 48.27 -6.76 13.43
CA ARG A 136 47.17 -6.30 12.56
C ARG A 136 46.19 -7.47 12.36
N SER A 137 45.01 -7.40 12.97
CA SER A 137 43.83 -8.09 12.45
C SER A 137 43.01 -7.10 11.63
N THR A 138 42.86 -7.40 10.35
CA THR A 138 41.90 -6.77 9.44
C THR A 138 40.52 -6.72 10.10
N GLY A 139 39.84 -5.58 10.05
CA GLY A 139 38.46 -5.47 10.50
C GLY A 139 37.58 -6.46 9.74
N LYS A 140 37.23 -7.58 10.38
CA LYS A 140 36.14 -8.43 9.93
C LYS A 140 34.84 -7.65 10.13
N ASP A 141 34.02 -7.69 9.10
CA ASP A 141 32.75 -7.01 8.95
C ASP A 141 31.80 -7.35 10.12
N LYS A 142 31.39 -6.35 10.91
CA LYS A 142 30.42 -6.57 12.01
C LYS A 142 29.06 -7.10 11.50
N GLY A 143 28.76 -6.93 10.21
CA GLY A 143 27.57 -7.50 9.57
C GLY A 143 27.66 -9.02 9.39
N MET A 144 28.83 -9.51 8.97
CA MET A 144 29.08 -10.94 8.74
C MET A 144 28.96 -11.76 10.04
N GLU A 145 29.34 -11.18 11.18
CA GLU A 145 29.26 -11.84 12.49
C GLU A 145 27.79 -12.10 12.92
N LYS A 146 26.84 -11.20 12.61
CA LYS A 146 25.42 -11.40 12.89
C LYS A 146 24.74 -12.34 11.90
N GLU A 147 25.12 -12.27 10.62
CA GLU A 147 24.63 -13.22 9.62
C GLU A 147 25.08 -14.65 9.94
N CYS A 148 26.32 -14.83 10.39
CA CYS A 148 26.82 -16.12 10.86
C CYS A 148 26.16 -16.63 12.15
N LEU A 149 25.48 -15.78 12.93
CA LEU A 149 24.67 -16.25 14.07
C LEU A 149 23.37 -16.94 13.63
N LEU A 150 22.82 -16.54 12.48
CA LEU A 150 21.54 -17.03 11.96
C LEU A 150 21.72 -18.07 10.85
N PHE A 151 22.78 -17.90 10.06
CA PHE A 151 23.15 -18.72 8.93
C PHE A 151 24.61 -19.17 9.08
N PRO A 152 25.02 -19.84 10.19
CA PRO A 152 26.41 -20.28 10.35
C PRO A 152 26.86 -21.25 9.27
N TRP A 153 25.92 -21.80 8.49
CA TRP A 153 26.25 -22.67 7.37
C TRP A 153 26.69 -21.94 6.08
N ARG A 154 26.72 -20.61 6.09
CA ARG A 154 27.13 -19.83 4.94
C ARG A 154 28.65 -19.90 4.75
N GLU A 155 29.09 -19.86 3.49
CA GLU A 155 30.50 -19.79 3.14
C GLU A 155 31.13 -18.52 3.77
N GLY A 156 32.19 -18.69 4.59
CA GLY A 156 32.87 -17.58 5.28
C GLY A 156 32.59 -17.42 6.77
N CYS A 157 31.68 -18.22 7.36
CA CYS A 157 31.47 -18.28 8.81
C CYS A 157 32.52 -19.18 9.51
N ASP A 158 33.07 -18.73 10.64
CA ASP A 158 34.02 -19.52 11.45
C ASP A 158 33.22 -20.59 12.23
N VAL A 159 33.14 -21.82 11.70
CA VAL A 159 32.45 -22.97 12.32
C VAL A 159 33.41 -24.13 12.59
N ASP A 160 33.08 -24.97 13.58
CA ASP A 160 33.87 -26.15 13.94
C ASP A 160 34.12 -27.07 12.72
N PRO A 161 35.37 -27.40 12.36
CA PRO A 161 35.69 -28.25 11.20
C PRO A 161 35.03 -29.65 11.22
N ALA A 162 34.49 -30.10 12.36
CA ALA A 162 33.75 -31.36 12.47
C ALA A 162 32.29 -31.28 11.96
N GLU A 163 31.75 -30.08 11.76
CA GLU A 163 30.41 -29.82 11.20
C GLU A 163 30.56 -28.96 9.94
N GLU A 164 31.18 -29.50 8.87
CA GLU A 164 31.28 -28.77 7.60
C GLU A 164 29.88 -28.27 7.17
N PRO A 165 29.69 -26.94 7.08
CA PRO A 165 28.40 -26.39 6.79
C PRO A 165 28.03 -26.61 5.33
N ARG A 166 27.15 -27.56 5.07
CA ARG A 166 26.43 -27.61 3.80
C ARG A 166 25.21 -26.71 3.90
N ASP A 167 25.04 -25.86 2.91
CA ASP A 167 23.81 -25.11 2.71
C ASP A 167 22.60 -26.07 2.82
N PRO A 168 21.66 -25.84 3.76
CA PRO A 168 20.52 -26.72 3.97
C PRO A 168 19.55 -26.72 2.77
N PHE A 169 19.71 -25.79 1.82
CA PHE A 169 19.02 -25.77 0.55
C PHE A 169 19.86 -26.33 -0.62
N GLU A 170 21.09 -26.79 -0.36
CA GLU A 170 21.96 -27.34 -1.40
C GLU A 170 21.27 -28.50 -2.14
N GLY A 171 21.17 -28.38 -3.46
CA GLY A 171 20.55 -29.37 -4.33
C GLY A 171 19.02 -29.36 -4.33
N LEU A 172 18.39 -28.35 -3.71
CA LEU A 172 16.99 -28.00 -3.93
C LEU A 172 16.89 -26.87 -4.96
N GLU A 173 15.79 -26.87 -5.71
CA GLU A 173 15.42 -25.80 -6.62
C GLU A 173 13.96 -25.42 -6.35
N PHE A 174 13.72 -24.15 -6.04
CA PHE A 174 12.38 -23.62 -5.91
C PHE A 174 11.88 -23.20 -7.30
N GLN A 175 10.59 -23.44 -7.55
CA GLN A 175 9.95 -22.89 -8.74
C GLN A 175 9.48 -21.48 -8.40
N GLU A 176 9.83 -20.53 -9.27
CA GLU A 176 9.43 -19.13 -9.18
C GLU A 176 8.54 -18.78 -10.37
N GLU A 177 7.37 -18.16 -10.11
CA GLU A 177 6.45 -17.71 -11.15
C GLU A 177 5.58 -16.57 -10.60
N GLY A 178 5.53 -15.42 -11.29
CA GLY A 178 4.66 -14.30 -10.92
C GLY A 178 5.00 -13.69 -9.55
N GLY A 179 6.26 -13.67 -9.14
CA GLY A 179 6.63 -13.21 -7.80
C GLY A 179 6.34 -14.21 -6.67
N HIS A 180 5.87 -15.42 -6.99
CA HIS A 180 5.66 -16.51 -6.03
C HIS A 180 6.77 -17.55 -6.07
N LEU A 181 7.26 -17.94 -4.89
CA LEU A 181 8.17 -19.05 -4.66
C LEU A 181 7.39 -20.26 -4.14
N TYR A 182 7.33 -21.32 -4.94
CA TYR A 182 6.47 -22.48 -4.69
C TYR A 182 7.14 -23.56 -3.83
N TYR A 183 6.38 -24.06 -2.86
CA TYR A 183 6.76 -25.06 -1.88
C TYR A 183 5.90 -26.34 -2.00
N PRO A 184 6.46 -27.56 -1.87
CA PRO A 184 7.87 -27.91 -1.63
C PRO A 184 8.79 -27.61 -2.83
N ALA A 185 10.08 -27.39 -2.58
CA ALA A 185 11.12 -27.40 -3.62
C ALA A 185 11.26 -28.76 -4.29
N VAL A 186 11.84 -28.78 -5.49
CA VAL A 186 12.19 -30.01 -6.23
C VAL A 186 13.71 -30.26 -6.17
N PRO A 187 14.20 -31.49 -6.40
CA PRO A 187 15.63 -31.74 -6.52
C PRO A 187 16.20 -31.00 -7.75
N ALA A 188 17.30 -30.27 -7.56
CA ALA A 188 17.97 -29.56 -8.63
C ALA A 188 18.49 -30.55 -9.69
N PRO A 189 18.42 -30.20 -11.00
CA PRO A 189 18.94 -31.05 -12.06
C PRO A 189 20.44 -31.25 -11.89
N ARG A 190 20.91 -32.49 -12.08
CA ARG A 190 22.34 -32.80 -12.03
C ARG A 190 23.08 -32.03 -13.12
N LYS A 191 23.97 -31.11 -12.75
CA LYS A 191 24.84 -30.43 -13.71
C LYS A 191 25.62 -31.46 -14.54
N PRO A 192 25.68 -31.33 -15.88
CA PRO A 192 26.45 -32.24 -16.71
C PRO A 192 27.93 -32.15 -16.33
N ARG A 193 28.54 -33.30 -16.05
CA ARG A 193 29.94 -33.38 -15.59
C ARG A 193 30.88 -32.84 -16.65
N ARG A 194 31.83 -32.00 -16.24
CA ARG A 194 32.90 -31.54 -17.14
C ARG A 194 33.83 -32.72 -17.46
N PRO A 195 34.39 -32.82 -18.68
CA PRO A 195 35.40 -33.83 -18.99
C PRO A 195 36.57 -33.75 -18.01
N GLY A 196 36.82 -34.82 -17.25
CA GLY A 196 37.89 -34.88 -16.23
C GLY A 196 37.46 -34.64 -14.78
N GLU A 197 36.18 -34.33 -14.53
CA GLU A 197 35.66 -34.10 -13.17
C GLU A 197 35.52 -35.44 -12.41
N ARG A 198 36.11 -35.54 -11.21
CA ARG A 198 36.05 -36.75 -10.38
C ARG A 198 34.60 -37.11 -10.05
N PRO A 199 34.26 -38.41 -9.91
CA PRO A 199 32.92 -38.80 -9.46
C PRO A 199 32.63 -38.16 -8.11
N PRO A 200 31.39 -37.70 -7.87
CA PRO A 200 31.00 -37.29 -6.53
C PRO A 200 31.21 -38.48 -5.58
N PRO A 201 31.51 -38.22 -4.29
CA PRO A 201 31.69 -39.27 -3.30
C PRO A 201 30.49 -40.23 -3.27
N PRO A 202 30.68 -41.50 -2.89
CA PRO A 202 29.62 -42.52 -2.83
C PRO A 202 28.37 -42.11 -2.02
N ASP A 203 28.51 -41.14 -1.11
CA ASP A 203 27.46 -40.62 -0.23
C ASP A 203 26.71 -39.38 -0.75
N SER A 204 26.87 -38.98 -2.02
CA SER A 204 25.99 -37.97 -2.62
C SER A 204 24.61 -38.57 -2.91
N GLN A 205 23.84 -38.87 -1.85
CA GLN A 205 22.45 -39.26 -1.99
C GLN A 205 21.67 -38.11 -2.67
N PRO A 206 20.68 -38.42 -3.53
CA PRO A 206 19.77 -37.40 -4.02
C PRO A 206 19.14 -36.68 -2.84
N VAL A 207 19.08 -35.34 -2.89
CA VAL A 207 18.38 -34.55 -1.87
C VAL A 207 16.94 -35.05 -1.79
N ASP A 208 16.50 -35.47 -0.60
CA ASP A 208 15.13 -35.89 -0.36
C ASP A 208 14.27 -34.64 -0.04
N PRO A 209 13.37 -34.22 -0.94
CA PRO A 209 12.51 -33.07 -0.69
C PRO A 209 11.60 -33.23 0.54
N SER A 210 11.38 -34.47 1.02
CA SER A 210 10.63 -34.70 2.26
C SER A 210 11.34 -34.19 3.50
N GLN A 211 12.66 -33.99 3.42
CA GLN A 211 13.52 -33.51 4.51
C GLN A 211 13.92 -32.04 4.33
N GLN A 212 13.29 -31.31 3.41
CA GLN A 212 13.66 -29.93 3.14
C GLN A 212 13.35 -29.01 4.33
N PRO A 213 14.13 -27.93 4.52
CA PRO A 213 13.81 -26.90 5.49
C PRO A 213 12.64 -26.02 5.07
N HIS A 214 12.15 -25.21 6.00
CA HIS A 214 11.06 -24.27 5.71
C HIS A 214 11.53 -23.19 4.72
N PRO A 215 10.77 -22.89 3.66
CA PRO A 215 11.18 -21.95 2.60
C PRO A 215 11.35 -20.50 3.08
N ILE A 216 10.75 -20.11 4.21
CA ILE A 216 10.96 -18.76 4.79
C ILE A 216 12.44 -18.52 5.13
N HIS A 217 13.19 -19.56 5.55
CA HIS A 217 14.64 -19.40 5.76
C HIS A 217 15.37 -19.02 4.47
N TYR A 218 15.01 -19.65 3.34
CA TYR A 218 15.55 -19.31 2.03
C TYR A 218 15.19 -17.89 1.62
N LEU A 219 13.92 -17.49 1.79
CA LEU A 219 13.45 -16.14 1.46
C LEU A 219 14.18 -15.06 2.26
N ILE A 220 14.39 -15.27 3.57
CA ILE A 220 15.12 -14.32 4.42
C ILE A 220 16.60 -14.27 4.04
N GLN A 221 17.23 -15.43 3.77
CA GLN A 221 18.61 -15.49 3.33
C GLN A 221 18.79 -14.71 2.03
N GLN A 222 18.03 -15.03 0.99
CA GLN A 222 18.11 -14.39 -0.32
C GLN A 222 17.84 -12.88 -0.20
N ALA A 223 16.83 -12.48 0.56
CA ALA A 223 16.49 -11.08 0.71
C ALA A 223 17.59 -10.27 1.41
N LYS A 224 18.29 -10.84 2.41
CA LYS A 224 19.44 -10.18 3.05
C LYS A 224 20.60 -10.02 2.06
N GLU A 225 20.85 -11.03 1.23
CA GLU A 225 21.87 -10.96 0.18
C GLU A 225 21.54 -9.87 -0.86
N ASP A 226 20.29 -9.84 -1.34
CA ASP A 226 19.81 -8.84 -2.29
C ASP A 226 19.87 -7.43 -1.71
N TRP A 227 19.51 -7.26 -0.43
CA TRP A 227 19.61 -5.98 0.28
C TRP A 227 21.05 -5.49 0.40
N ASN A 228 21.97 -6.36 0.83
CA ASN A 228 23.37 -6.00 0.95
C ASN A 228 23.98 -5.67 -0.42
N ALA A 229 23.67 -6.45 -1.46
CA ALA A 229 24.10 -6.18 -2.82
C ALA A 229 23.56 -4.83 -3.32
N LYS A 230 22.27 -4.53 -3.05
CA LYS A 230 21.64 -3.24 -3.34
C LYS A 230 22.37 -2.08 -2.67
N LEU A 231 22.70 -2.18 -1.39
CA LEU A 231 23.44 -1.13 -0.68
C LEU A 231 24.87 -0.93 -1.20
N GLN A 232 25.57 -2.02 -1.51
CA GLN A 232 26.97 -1.99 -1.96
C GLN A 232 27.10 -1.34 -3.34
N ARG A 233 26.14 -1.58 -4.25
CA ARG A 233 26.19 -1.07 -5.62
C ARG A 233 25.80 0.40 -5.79
N GLN A 234 25.32 1.07 -4.74
CA GLN A 234 24.88 2.47 -4.84
C GLN A 234 26.03 3.40 -5.22
N SER A 235 25.82 4.22 -6.25
CA SER A 235 26.75 5.20 -6.79
C SER A 235 27.24 6.19 -5.72
N LYS A 236 28.55 6.48 -5.73
CA LYS A 236 29.21 7.39 -4.78
C LYS A 236 29.52 8.74 -5.41
N THR A 237 29.70 8.79 -6.72
CA THR A 237 29.96 10.01 -7.49
C THR A 237 28.87 10.26 -8.52
N VAL A 238 28.77 11.51 -9.00
CA VAL A 238 27.82 11.86 -10.07
C VAL A 238 28.13 11.10 -11.36
N ASP A 239 29.41 10.91 -11.71
CA ASP A 239 29.81 10.16 -12.91
C ASP A 239 29.38 8.69 -12.84
N GLU A 240 29.52 8.06 -11.66
CA GLU A 240 29.01 6.70 -11.42
C GLU A 240 27.49 6.63 -11.56
N ALA A 241 26.75 7.60 -10.98
CA ALA A 241 25.30 7.65 -11.06
C ALA A 241 24.80 7.88 -12.50
N VAL A 242 25.50 8.72 -13.27
CA VAL A 242 25.23 8.93 -14.70
C VAL A 242 25.47 7.64 -15.48
N ALA A 243 26.60 6.96 -15.24
CA ALA A 243 26.92 5.71 -15.92
C ALA A 243 25.91 4.59 -15.58
N GLU A 244 25.49 4.49 -14.32
CA GLU A 244 24.47 3.53 -13.89
C GLU A 244 23.10 3.84 -14.51
N TYR A 245 22.71 5.12 -14.55
CA TYR A 245 21.49 5.57 -15.22
C TYR A 245 21.50 5.20 -16.71
N GLU A 246 22.59 5.48 -17.43
CA GLU A 246 22.73 5.12 -18.84
C GLU A 246 22.73 3.59 -19.04
N ARG A 247 23.38 2.84 -18.14
CA ARG A 247 23.39 1.38 -18.17
C ARG A 247 21.99 0.80 -18.01
N ARG A 248 21.19 1.33 -17.08
CA ARG A 248 19.81 0.88 -16.80
C ARG A 248 18.83 1.31 -17.88
N TYR A 249 18.75 2.61 -18.13
CA TYR A 249 17.64 3.22 -18.87
C TYR A 249 17.98 3.54 -20.33
N LYS A 250 19.22 3.27 -20.75
CA LYS A 250 19.69 3.42 -22.14
C LYS A 250 19.49 4.84 -22.69
N ARG A 251 19.57 5.85 -21.81
CA ARG A 251 19.46 7.27 -22.14
C ARG A 251 20.27 8.08 -21.13
N ARG A 252 20.61 9.32 -21.46
CA ARG A 252 21.31 10.21 -20.54
C ARG A 252 20.34 10.73 -19.46
N PRO A 253 20.83 11.06 -18.26
CA PRO A 253 19.99 11.65 -17.22
C PRO A 253 19.42 13.01 -17.64
N PRO A 254 18.29 13.46 -17.07
CA PRO A 254 17.73 14.77 -17.38
C PRO A 254 18.63 15.92 -16.88
N LYS A 255 18.50 17.09 -17.51
CA LYS A 255 19.11 18.33 -17.06
C LYS A 255 18.81 18.61 -15.57
N GLY A 256 19.83 18.97 -14.80
CA GLY A 256 19.74 19.19 -13.35
C GLY A 256 19.94 17.93 -12.50
N PHE A 257 20.26 16.79 -13.12
CA PHE A 257 20.54 15.54 -12.40
C PHE A 257 21.77 15.64 -11.48
N ASP A 258 22.78 16.41 -11.86
CA ASP A 258 23.96 16.69 -11.04
C ASP A 258 23.62 17.47 -9.77
N GLU A 259 22.77 18.49 -9.88
CA GLU A 259 22.22 19.24 -8.74
C GLU A 259 21.35 18.34 -7.85
N TRP A 260 20.51 17.49 -8.46
CA TRP A 260 19.74 16.48 -7.73
C TRP A 260 20.62 15.49 -6.98
N PHE A 261 21.68 14.99 -7.61
CA PHE A 261 22.63 14.08 -6.97
C PHE A 261 23.32 14.78 -5.79
N ALA A 262 23.76 16.02 -5.95
CA ALA A 262 24.33 16.82 -4.87
C ALA A 262 23.33 17.02 -3.72
N PHE A 263 22.07 17.30 -4.01
CA PHE A 263 20.99 17.39 -3.01
C PHE A 263 20.78 16.07 -2.28
N ALA A 264 20.73 14.95 -3.00
CA ALA A 264 20.60 13.61 -2.44
C ALA A 264 21.78 13.28 -1.50
N LYS A 265 23.03 13.53 -1.93
CA LYS A 265 24.22 13.28 -1.10
C LYS A 265 24.26 14.18 0.14
N LYS A 266 23.93 15.46 0.00
CA LYS A 266 23.88 16.43 1.12
C LYS A 266 22.91 15.98 2.21
N ASN A 267 21.80 15.35 1.82
CA ASN A 267 20.77 14.86 2.73
C ASN A 267 20.93 13.38 3.10
N GLU A 268 22.12 12.80 2.85
CA GLU A 268 22.45 11.41 3.20
C GLU A 268 21.48 10.38 2.60
N PHE A 269 20.88 10.69 1.45
CA PHE A 269 20.06 9.72 0.72
C PHE A 269 20.93 8.58 0.20
N VAL A 270 20.49 7.35 0.48
CA VAL A 270 21.28 6.14 0.21
C VAL A 270 20.94 5.55 -1.15
N MET A 271 19.65 5.50 -1.52
CA MET A 271 19.13 4.73 -2.67
C MET A 271 19.17 5.51 -3.98
N VAL A 272 20.32 6.11 -4.30
CA VAL A 272 20.49 7.02 -5.45
C VAL A 272 20.21 6.37 -6.80
N ASP A 273 20.32 5.05 -6.92
CA ASP A 273 20.12 4.33 -8.19
C ASP A 273 18.77 3.59 -8.28
N GLU A 274 17.91 3.65 -7.24
CA GLU A 274 16.66 2.87 -7.17
C GLU A 274 15.44 3.70 -7.60
N PHE A 275 15.27 3.89 -8.92
CA PHE A 275 14.19 4.71 -9.51
C PHE A 275 13.45 3.99 -10.67
N ASP A 276 13.48 2.67 -10.71
CA ASP A 276 12.95 1.86 -11.81
C ASP A 276 11.43 2.05 -11.99
N LEU A 277 10.68 2.26 -10.91
CA LEU A 277 9.25 2.61 -10.95
C LEU A 277 9.00 3.95 -11.66
N VAL A 278 9.74 5.01 -11.29
CA VAL A 278 9.65 6.33 -11.93
C VAL A 278 9.94 6.18 -13.42
N MET A 279 11.00 5.46 -13.76
CA MET A 279 11.41 5.31 -15.15
C MET A 279 10.42 4.49 -15.99
N ARG A 280 9.81 3.44 -15.42
CA ARG A 280 8.71 2.71 -16.08
C ARG A 280 7.49 3.59 -16.33
N GLN A 281 7.15 4.47 -15.40
CA GLN A 281 6.00 5.38 -15.55
C GLN A 281 6.24 6.48 -16.58
N VAL A 282 7.45 7.03 -16.64
CA VAL A 282 7.82 8.10 -17.57
C VAL A 282 8.06 7.58 -18.98
N GLU A 283 8.51 6.34 -19.15
CA GLU A 283 8.91 5.78 -20.45
C GLU A 283 7.83 5.93 -21.55
N PRO A 284 6.54 5.61 -21.34
CA PRO A 284 5.50 5.81 -22.36
C PRO A 284 5.31 7.27 -22.79
N PHE A 285 5.60 8.25 -21.93
CA PHE A 285 5.48 9.67 -22.25
C PHE A 285 6.62 10.13 -23.17
N LEU A 286 7.75 9.43 -23.19
CA LEU A 286 8.88 9.80 -24.04
C LEU A 286 8.57 9.67 -25.54
N ALA A 287 7.52 8.93 -25.91
CA ALA A 287 7.04 8.82 -27.29
C ALA A 287 6.12 9.97 -27.73
N LEU A 288 5.74 10.87 -26.83
CA LEU A 288 4.84 11.97 -27.12
C LEU A 288 5.60 13.27 -27.38
N GLN A 289 5.11 14.02 -28.37
CA GLN A 289 5.59 15.37 -28.64
C GLN A 289 5.29 16.28 -27.43
N PRO A 290 6.27 17.09 -26.98
CA PRO A 290 6.07 18.03 -25.87
C PRO A 290 4.93 19.02 -26.09
N SER A 291 4.68 19.46 -27.34
CA SER A 291 3.51 20.31 -27.66
C SER A 291 2.18 19.62 -27.35
N LEU A 292 2.02 18.36 -27.75
CA LEU A 292 0.83 17.55 -27.47
C LEU A 292 0.65 17.31 -25.97
N LEU A 293 1.74 17.06 -25.23
CA LEU A 293 1.68 16.91 -23.77
C LEU A 293 1.22 18.19 -23.07
N ARG A 294 1.72 19.36 -23.50
CA ARG A 294 1.27 20.66 -22.99
C ARG A 294 -0.20 20.91 -23.30
N GLU A 295 -0.68 20.60 -24.51
CA GLU A 295 -2.11 20.69 -24.85
C GLU A 295 -2.97 19.82 -23.91
N ARG A 296 -2.57 18.57 -23.70
CA ARG A 296 -3.28 17.65 -22.80
C ARG A 296 -3.26 18.12 -21.34
N HIS A 297 -2.15 18.72 -20.92
CA HIS A 297 -2.02 19.27 -19.58
C HIS A 297 -2.86 20.53 -19.38
N GLU A 298 -2.99 21.40 -20.40
CA GLU A 298 -3.89 22.55 -20.37
C GLU A 298 -5.36 22.12 -20.22
N LYS A 299 -5.76 21.03 -20.90
CA LYS A 299 -7.10 20.45 -20.74
C LYS A 299 -7.37 20.00 -19.31
N LEU A 300 -6.41 19.29 -18.69
CA LEU A 300 -6.50 18.89 -17.28
C LEU A 300 -6.70 20.09 -16.33
N GLN A 301 -6.09 21.24 -16.66
CA GLN A 301 -6.09 22.42 -15.79
C GLN A 301 -7.34 23.30 -15.96
N PHE A 302 -7.81 23.48 -17.19
CA PHE A 302 -8.69 24.59 -17.53
C PHE A 302 -9.98 24.19 -18.26
N GLU A 303 -10.09 22.99 -18.80
CA GLU A 303 -11.31 22.56 -19.51
C GLU A 303 -12.39 22.14 -18.50
N GLU A 304 -13.39 23.00 -18.27
CA GLU A 304 -14.43 22.81 -17.24
C GLU A 304 -15.21 21.50 -17.38
N ASP A 305 -15.46 21.04 -18.61
CA ASP A 305 -16.21 19.82 -18.89
C ASP A 305 -15.30 18.57 -18.97
N PHE A 306 -14.01 18.69 -18.66
CA PHE A 306 -13.09 17.55 -18.67
C PHE A 306 -13.29 16.67 -17.43
N TRP A 307 -13.31 15.35 -17.62
CA TRP A 307 -13.69 14.36 -16.60
C TRP A 307 -12.82 14.36 -15.33
N MET A 308 -11.62 14.92 -15.38
CA MET A 308 -10.72 15.09 -14.22
C MET A 308 -10.81 16.44 -13.53
N GLN A 309 -11.46 17.44 -14.13
CA GLN A 309 -11.33 18.82 -13.68
C GLN A 309 -11.85 19.00 -12.25
N ASP A 310 -13.01 18.41 -11.91
CA ASP A 310 -13.59 18.45 -10.56
C ASP A 310 -12.82 17.61 -9.53
N LYS A 311 -11.84 16.82 -9.98
CA LYS A 311 -11.05 15.88 -9.18
C LYS A 311 -9.60 16.32 -8.99
N ALA A 312 -9.19 17.44 -9.59
CA ALA A 312 -7.81 17.84 -9.63
C ALA A 312 -7.54 19.20 -8.97
N TYR A 313 -6.29 19.41 -8.61
CA TYR A 313 -5.70 20.72 -8.29
C TYR A 313 -4.36 20.83 -8.99
N THR A 314 -3.93 22.06 -9.27
CA THR A 314 -2.66 22.34 -9.95
C THR A 314 -1.81 23.27 -9.10
N VAL A 315 -0.54 22.91 -8.97
CA VAL A 315 0.52 23.76 -8.41
C VAL A 315 1.26 24.41 -9.58
N GLU A 316 1.25 25.74 -9.64
CA GLU A 316 2.07 26.52 -10.57
C GLU A 316 3.32 27.01 -9.83
N LEU A 317 4.49 26.61 -10.34
CA LEU A 317 5.81 27.02 -9.85
C LEU A 317 6.40 28.05 -10.81
N LYS A 318 6.63 29.26 -10.32
CA LYS A 318 7.27 30.36 -11.05
C LYS A 318 8.59 30.75 -10.42
N LYS A 319 9.59 31.05 -11.25
CA LYS A 319 10.86 31.59 -10.79
C LYS A 319 10.68 33.05 -10.35
N PRO A 320 11.55 33.57 -9.47
CA PRO A 320 11.45 34.95 -9.05
C PRO A 320 11.69 35.91 -10.23
N VAL A 321 10.75 36.84 -10.44
CA VAL A 321 10.76 37.79 -11.57
C VAL A 321 11.69 38.99 -11.32
N ASP A 322 12.08 39.24 -10.06
CA ASP A 322 12.89 40.38 -9.64
C ASP A 322 13.83 39.99 -8.49
N SER A 323 15.02 40.58 -8.47
CA SER A 323 16.04 40.57 -7.39
C SER A 323 15.51 40.78 -5.95
N ARG A 324 14.30 41.33 -5.78
CA ARG A 324 13.63 41.50 -4.48
C ARG A 324 13.00 40.22 -3.93
N HIS A 325 12.70 39.24 -4.78
CA HIS A 325 12.20 37.93 -4.37
C HIS A 325 13.31 36.92 -4.61
N THR A 326 13.82 36.31 -3.55
CA THR A 326 14.90 35.31 -3.64
C THR A 326 14.38 33.88 -3.72
N ARG A 327 13.07 33.67 -3.51
CA ARG A 327 12.44 32.34 -3.49
C ARG A 327 11.45 32.16 -4.63
N PRO A 328 11.36 30.95 -5.22
CA PRO A 328 10.29 30.60 -6.15
C PRO A 328 8.91 30.85 -5.55
N GLN A 329 7.96 31.21 -6.40
CA GLN A 329 6.56 31.35 -6.00
C GLN A 329 5.80 30.09 -6.42
N MET A 330 5.11 29.46 -5.47
CA MET A 330 4.18 28.36 -5.74
C MET A 330 2.76 28.83 -5.47
N THR A 331 1.87 28.69 -6.45
CA THR A 331 0.44 29.00 -6.30
C THR A 331 -0.40 27.76 -6.60
N VAL A 332 -1.57 27.64 -5.96
CA VAL A 332 -2.46 26.49 -6.14
C VAL A 332 -3.83 26.93 -6.61
N TYR A 333 -4.34 26.26 -7.64
CA TYR A 333 -5.69 26.45 -8.18
C TYR A 333 -6.35 25.12 -8.56
N GLY A 334 -7.61 25.19 -8.98
CA GLY A 334 -8.44 24.02 -9.32
C GLY A 334 -9.46 23.66 -8.23
N PRO A 335 -10.46 22.84 -8.55
CA PRO A 335 -11.57 22.53 -7.66
C PRO A 335 -11.18 21.81 -6.36
N MET A 336 -10.15 20.97 -6.39
CA MET A 336 -9.75 20.18 -5.21
C MET A 336 -8.80 20.90 -4.25
N LYS A 337 -8.40 22.15 -4.54
CA LYS A 337 -7.35 22.86 -3.78
C LYS A 337 -7.66 23.11 -2.30
N THR A 338 -8.92 23.01 -1.87
CA THR A 338 -9.35 23.20 -0.47
C THR A 338 -10.30 22.10 0.00
N THR A 339 -10.43 21.01 -0.77
CA THR A 339 -11.37 19.93 -0.45
C THR A 339 -10.78 18.98 0.61
N ASN A 340 -9.46 18.90 0.68
CA ASN A 340 -8.69 18.15 1.67
C ASN A 340 -7.29 18.77 1.81
N ASP A 341 -6.48 18.21 2.71
CA ASP A 341 -5.16 18.76 3.05
C ASP A 341 -4.06 18.43 2.02
N ARG A 342 -4.37 17.69 0.95
CA ARG A 342 -3.35 17.19 0.01
C ARG A 342 -2.64 18.30 -0.75
N SER A 343 -3.33 19.37 -1.12
CA SER A 343 -2.70 20.52 -1.79
C SER A 343 -1.68 21.22 -0.89
N ASP A 344 -2.01 21.41 0.38
CA ASP A 344 -1.12 22.04 1.36
C ASP A 344 0.08 21.13 1.67
N GLN A 345 -0.15 19.82 1.78
CA GLN A 345 0.89 18.82 1.92
C GLN A 345 1.84 18.80 0.71
N THR A 346 1.31 18.86 -0.51
CA THR A 346 2.11 18.95 -1.74
C THR A 346 2.97 20.20 -1.76
N LEU A 347 2.44 21.36 -1.37
CA LEU A 347 3.23 22.59 -1.24
C LEU A 347 4.40 22.42 -0.26
N LYS A 348 4.15 21.80 0.90
CA LYS A 348 5.19 21.51 1.90
C LYS A 348 6.27 20.57 1.36
N LEU A 349 5.89 19.55 0.58
CA LEU A 349 6.85 18.61 -0.03
C LEU A 349 7.71 19.28 -1.11
N LEU A 350 7.17 20.25 -1.83
CA LEU A 350 7.90 20.96 -2.89
C LEU A 350 8.77 22.12 -2.36
N GLU A 351 8.53 22.61 -1.15
CA GLU A 351 9.14 23.85 -0.62
C GLU A 351 10.67 23.86 -0.70
N ASN A 352 11.32 22.78 -0.25
CA ASN A 352 12.79 22.69 -0.20
C ASN A 352 13.45 22.36 -1.54
N ILE A 353 12.67 21.93 -2.53
CA ILE A 353 13.18 21.53 -3.85
C ILE A 353 12.83 22.52 -4.95
N ALA A 354 11.85 23.42 -4.71
CA ALA A 354 11.35 24.36 -5.69
C ALA A 354 12.43 25.28 -6.28
N GLU A 355 13.49 25.60 -5.53
CA GLU A 355 14.59 26.43 -6.02
C GLU A 355 15.39 25.78 -7.16
N PHE A 356 15.42 24.45 -7.21
CA PHE A 356 16.14 23.68 -8.22
C PHE A 356 15.27 23.29 -9.42
N LEU A 357 13.94 23.36 -9.29
CA LEU A 357 13.01 22.99 -10.36
C LEU A 357 12.83 24.13 -11.39
N PRO A 358 12.72 23.86 -12.70
CA PRO A 358 12.34 24.89 -13.66
C PRO A 358 10.90 25.36 -13.43
N GLU A 359 10.48 26.44 -14.12
CA GLU A 359 9.07 26.83 -14.12
C GLU A 359 8.21 25.71 -14.67
N MET A 360 7.15 25.34 -13.96
CA MET A 360 6.30 24.21 -14.32
C MET A 360 4.95 24.27 -13.64
N ASN A 361 3.96 23.69 -14.30
CA ASN A 361 2.66 23.39 -13.71
C ASN A 361 2.62 21.89 -13.40
N LEU A 362 2.09 21.54 -12.24
CA LEU A 362 1.97 20.18 -11.74
C LEU A 362 0.53 19.90 -11.35
N THR A 363 -0.16 19.02 -12.08
CA THR A 363 -1.58 18.71 -11.81
C THR A 363 -1.72 17.38 -11.09
N PHE A 364 -2.33 17.43 -9.91
CA PHE A 364 -2.53 16.29 -9.02
C PHE A 364 -4.00 15.95 -8.91
N THR A 365 -4.32 14.67 -8.71
CA THR A 365 -5.66 14.28 -8.24
C THR A 365 -5.80 14.57 -6.74
N GLY A 366 -6.98 15.00 -6.33
CA GLY A 366 -7.38 15.11 -4.94
C GLY A 366 -7.93 13.80 -4.36
N HIS A 367 -8.02 12.73 -5.15
CA HIS A 367 -8.59 11.42 -4.77
C HIS A 367 -7.52 10.38 -4.39
N ASP A 368 -7.96 9.30 -3.74
CA ASP A 368 -7.13 8.21 -3.22
C ASP A 368 -7.02 6.99 -4.17
N THR A 369 -7.31 7.19 -5.46
CA THR A 369 -7.30 6.14 -6.51
C THR A 369 -6.57 6.63 -7.77
N PRO A 370 -5.96 5.73 -8.56
CA PRO A 370 -5.34 6.07 -9.85
C PRO A 370 -6.39 6.24 -10.96
N TRP A 371 -6.01 6.87 -12.08
CA TRP A 371 -6.97 7.28 -13.12
C TRP A 371 -6.50 7.05 -14.56
N VAL A 372 -5.23 7.30 -14.88
CA VAL A 372 -4.75 7.26 -16.26
C VAL A 372 -4.44 5.82 -16.66
N THR A 373 -5.18 5.29 -17.63
CA THR A 373 -4.95 3.96 -18.22
C THR A 373 -4.73 4.06 -19.72
N MET A 374 -4.12 3.03 -20.29
CA MET A 374 -3.95 2.84 -21.73
C MET A 374 -4.06 1.36 -22.05
N SER A 375 -4.42 1.03 -23.29
CA SER A 375 -4.45 -0.35 -23.74
C SER A 375 -3.05 -0.95 -23.73
N GLY A 376 -2.95 -2.27 -23.60
CA GLY A 376 -1.67 -2.97 -23.67
C GLY A 376 -0.95 -2.70 -25.00
N GLU A 377 -1.71 -2.65 -26.08
CA GLU A 377 -1.22 -2.36 -27.43
C GLU A 377 -0.66 -0.92 -27.53
N ALA A 378 -1.37 0.08 -27.01
CA ALA A 378 -0.88 1.46 -27.00
C ALA A 378 0.38 1.59 -26.14
N ARG A 379 0.44 0.89 -25.00
CA ARG A 379 1.63 0.87 -24.13
C ARG A 379 2.85 0.32 -24.86
N VAL A 380 2.72 -0.83 -25.53
CA VAL A 380 3.81 -1.42 -26.33
C VAL A 380 4.28 -0.42 -27.39
N LYS A 381 3.35 0.17 -28.14
CA LYS A 381 3.66 1.15 -29.18
C LYS A 381 4.39 2.39 -28.64
N HIS A 382 3.94 2.94 -27.51
CA HIS A 382 4.59 4.06 -26.85
C HIS A 382 6.00 3.69 -26.38
N VAL A 383 6.16 2.56 -25.71
CA VAL A 383 7.47 2.12 -25.20
C VAL A 383 8.46 1.84 -26.34
N GLU A 384 8.03 1.20 -27.42
CA GLU A 384 8.87 0.94 -28.59
C GLU A 384 9.31 2.25 -29.28
N ALA A 385 8.39 3.19 -29.47
CA ALA A 385 8.70 4.50 -30.04
C ALA A 385 9.68 5.28 -29.15
N ALA A 386 9.45 5.30 -27.83
CA ALA A 386 10.34 5.92 -26.85
C ALA A 386 11.76 5.34 -26.90
N ARG A 387 11.89 4.01 -26.94
CA ARG A 387 13.19 3.32 -27.03
C ARG A 387 13.88 3.53 -28.38
N ALA A 388 13.12 3.74 -29.45
CA ALA A 388 13.64 4.10 -30.75
C ALA A 388 14.02 5.59 -30.88
N GLY A 389 13.77 6.41 -29.84
CA GLY A 389 13.99 7.85 -29.88
C GLY A 389 13.08 8.57 -30.87
N LYS A 390 11.86 8.07 -31.08
CA LYS A 390 10.90 8.60 -32.06
C LYS A 390 9.62 9.08 -31.38
N PHE A 391 9.07 10.16 -31.92
CA PHE A 391 7.74 10.61 -31.59
C PHE A 391 6.69 9.87 -32.41
N LEU A 392 5.58 9.55 -31.77
CA LEU A 392 4.37 9.11 -32.45
C LEU A 392 3.70 10.30 -33.14
N THR A 393 3.04 10.03 -34.26
CA THR A 393 2.17 11.04 -34.88
C THR A 393 0.97 11.33 -33.96
N SER A 394 0.33 12.49 -34.14
CA SER A 394 -0.85 12.86 -33.34
C SER A 394 -1.97 11.82 -33.43
N ASP A 395 -2.20 11.21 -34.60
CA ASP A 395 -3.21 10.18 -34.76
C ASP A 395 -2.86 8.92 -33.95
N GLU A 396 -1.60 8.51 -33.97
CA GLU A 396 -1.13 7.34 -33.23
C GLU A 396 -1.13 7.56 -31.71
N ALA A 397 -0.75 8.76 -31.27
CA ALA A 397 -0.76 9.13 -29.85
C ALA A 397 -2.18 9.27 -29.28
N ASN A 398 -3.18 9.50 -30.13
CA ASN A 398 -4.59 9.63 -29.77
C ASN A 398 -5.41 8.35 -30.03
N ASP A 399 -4.77 7.28 -30.50
CA ASP A 399 -5.43 5.99 -30.69
C ASP A 399 -5.55 5.26 -29.35
N PHE A 400 -6.78 5.08 -28.86
CA PHE A 400 -7.07 4.31 -27.65
C PHE A 400 -6.69 2.82 -27.81
N MET A 401 -6.66 2.33 -29.06
CA MET A 401 -6.51 0.92 -29.43
C MET A 401 -7.44 0.02 -28.58
N ASP A 402 -8.69 0.47 -28.42
CA ASP A 402 -9.68 -0.19 -27.58
C ASP A 402 -10.36 -1.34 -28.32
N ASN A 403 -10.58 -2.47 -27.64
CA ASN A 403 -11.34 -3.59 -28.18
C ASN A 403 -12.28 -4.19 -27.15
N TRP A 404 -13.58 -4.11 -27.46
CA TRP A 404 -14.69 -4.52 -26.62
C TRP A 404 -14.88 -6.04 -26.53
N ALA A 405 -14.05 -6.83 -27.20
CA ALA A 405 -13.97 -8.26 -27.00
C ALA A 405 -13.43 -8.64 -25.61
N TRP A 406 -12.74 -7.72 -24.93
CA TRP A 406 -12.18 -7.94 -23.60
C TRP A 406 -12.72 -6.92 -22.59
N ASP A 407 -12.77 -7.33 -21.33
CA ASP A 407 -12.99 -6.44 -20.19
C ASP A 407 -11.93 -5.33 -20.16
N GLY A 408 -12.26 -4.20 -19.55
CA GLY A 408 -11.37 -3.04 -19.47
C GLY A 408 -10.00 -3.36 -18.85
N TRP A 409 -9.99 -4.03 -17.69
CA TRP A 409 -8.74 -4.46 -17.04
C TRP A 409 -7.91 -5.38 -17.94
N ALA A 410 -8.56 -6.33 -18.63
CA ALA A 410 -7.87 -7.21 -19.57
C ALA A 410 -7.31 -6.44 -20.77
N GLN A 411 -8.05 -5.47 -21.33
CA GLN A 411 -7.62 -4.64 -22.45
C GLN A 411 -6.40 -3.75 -22.11
N ILE A 412 -6.29 -3.31 -20.85
CA ILE A 412 -5.17 -2.49 -20.36
C ILE A 412 -3.87 -3.31 -20.24
N CYS A 413 -3.99 -4.60 -19.97
CA CYS A 413 -2.85 -5.50 -19.94
C CYS A 413 -2.30 -5.81 -21.33
N SER A 414 -1.02 -6.18 -21.36
CA SER A 414 -0.34 -6.65 -22.58
C SER A 414 -1.15 -7.78 -23.26
N PRO A 415 -1.18 -7.86 -24.60
CA PRO A 415 -1.96 -8.87 -25.33
C PRO A 415 -1.66 -10.34 -24.97
N ASP A 416 -0.46 -10.61 -24.47
CA ASP A 416 0.02 -11.92 -24.04
C ASP A 416 -0.20 -12.22 -22.55
N SER A 417 -0.79 -11.29 -21.79
CA SER A 417 -1.00 -11.45 -20.35
C SER A 417 -1.94 -12.60 -19.99
N ALA A 418 -1.79 -13.15 -18.79
CA ALA A 418 -2.69 -14.17 -18.28
C ALA A 418 -4.14 -13.66 -18.17
N LEU A 419 -4.32 -12.37 -17.82
CA LEU A 419 -5.64 -11.74 -17.74
C LEU A 419 -6.38 -11.67 -19.09
N ARG A 420 -5.66 -11.65 -20.21
CA ARG A 420 -6.26 -11.73 -21.57
C ARG A 420 -6.79 -13.12 -21.92
N GLN A 421 -6.38 -14.15 -21.17
CA GLN A 421 -6.67 -15.55 -21.47
C GLN A 421 -7.82 -16.12 -20.63
N VAL A 422 -8.34 -15.35 -19.66
CA VAL A 422 -9.47 -15.76 -18.82
C VAL A 422 -10.79 -15.20 -19.35
N PRO A 423 -11.94 -15.87 -19.08
CA PRO A 423 -13.25 -15.33 -19.40
C PRO A 423 -13.53 -14.00 -18.69
N SER A 424 -14.49 -13.23 -19.22
CA SER A 424 -14.92 -11.97 -18.62
C SER A 424 -15.37 -12.13 -17.17
N VAL A 425 -15.33 -11.04 -16.42
CA VAL A 425 -15.82 -10.95 -15.04
C VAL A 425 -17.25 -11.46 -14.95
N ASP A 426 -18.13 -10.98 -15.83
CA ASP A 426 -19.54 -11.39 -15.83
C ASP A 426 -19.70 -12.89 -16.07
N GLU A 427 -18.94 -13.49 -16.99
CA GLU A 427 -18.99 -14.92 -17.25
C GLU A 427 -18.49 -15.73 -16.03
N ARG A 428 -17.39 -15.28 -15.40
CA ARG A 428 -16.83 -15.94 -14.20
C ARG A 428 -17.78 -15.84 -13.01
N LEU A 429 -18.40 -14.67 -12.79
CA LEU A 429 -19.42 -14.47 -11.75
C LEU A 429 -20.64 -15.38 -11.98
N GLN A 430 -21.18 -15.42 -13.20
CA GLN A 430 -22.33 -16.28 -13.54
C GLN A 430 -22.02 -17.77 -13.34
N LYS A 431 -20.82 -18.20 -13.72
CA LYS A 431 -20.36 -19.59 -13.55
C LYS A 431 -19.88 -19.91 -12.13
N HIS A 432 -19.98 -18.96 -11.19
CA HIS A 432 -19.51 -19.09 -9.81
C HIS A 432 -18.02 -19.48 -9.70
N ARG A 433 -17.21 -19.06 -10.68
CA ARG A 433 -15.75 -19.27 -10.74
C ARG A 433 -15.04 -18.07 -10.12
N ILE A 434 -15.18 -17.92 -8.81
CA ILE A 434 -14.67 -16.73 -8.10
C ILE A 434 -13.20 -16.85 -7.76
N TYR A 435 -12.84 -17.93 -7.08
CA TYR A 435 -11.50 -18.18 -6.57
C TYR A 435 -11.32 -19.68 -6.43
N THR A 436 -10.14 -20.15 -6.84
CA THR A 436 -9.72 -21.54 -6.64
C THR A 436 -8.51 -21.52 -5.75
N GLU A 437 -8.57 -22.21 -4.61
CA GLU A 437 -7.43 -22.32 -3.71
C GLU A 437 -6.23 -22.96 -4.45
N PRO A 438 -5.03 -22.36 -4.36
CA PRO A 438 -3.83 -22.92 -4.96
C PRO A 438 -3.58 -24.36 -4.49
N LYS A 439 -3.33 -25.27 -5.43
CA LYS A 439 -3.03 -26.68 -5.11
C LYS A 439 -1.67 -26.86 -4.44
N ARG A 440 -0.73 -25.98 -4.76
CA ARG A 440 0.62 -25.95 -4.23
C ARG A 440 0.79 -24.65 -3.45
N ARG A 441 1.44 -24.74 -2.30
CA ARG A 441 1.71 -23.56 -1.48
C ARG A 441 2.78 -22.71 -2.13
N SER A 442 2.72 -21.43 -1.87
CA SER A 442 3.76 -20.49 -2.26
C SER A 442 3.88 -19.38 -1.23
N PHE A 443 4.96 -18.63 -1.34
CA PHE A 443 5.21 -17.39 -0.61
C PHE A 443 5.63 -16.33 -1.61
N ILE A 444 5.45 -15.06 -1.30
CA ILE A 444 5.92 -13.98 -2.17
C ILE A 444 7.44 -13.87 -2.04
N TYR A 445 8.18 -13.96 -3.14
CA TYR A 445 9.63 -13.65 -3.19
C TYR A 445 9.88 -12.28 -3.83
N ASP A 446 9.10 -11.91 -4.85
CA ASP A 446 9.06 -10.56 -5.44
C ASP A 446 7.66 -9.96 -5.26
N HIS A 447 7.55 -8.97 -4.38
CA HIS A 447 6.26 -8.38 -4.05
C HIS A 447 5.71 -7.47 -5.15
N VAL A 448 6.56 -6.80 -5.94
CA VAL A 448 6.09 -5.93 -7.02
C VAL A 448 5.54 -6.77 -8.17
N GLU A 449 6.21 -7.88 -8.51
CA GLU A 449 5.68 -8.85 -9.47
C GLU A 449 4.38 -9.49 -8.95
N ALA A 450 4.34 -9.83 -7.65
CA ALA A 450 3.16 -10.33 -6.97
C ALA A 450 2.08 -9.25 -6.67
N MET A 451 2.19 -8.04 -7.20
CA MET A 451 1.10 -7.04 -7.20
C MET A 451 0.41 -6.94 -8.57
N ASP A 452 0.98 -7.54 -9.62
CA ASP A 452 0.52 -7.37 -10.99
C ASP A 452 -0.73 -8.22 -11.31
N LEU A 453 -1.87 -7.56 -11.48
CA LEU A 453 -3.11 -8.21 -11.88
C LEU A 453 -3.03 -8.85 -13.28
N CYS A 454 -2.20 -8.33 -14.17
CA CYS A 454 -2.08 -8.83 -15.54
C CYS A 454 -1.56 -10.28 -15.59
N THR A 455 -0.71 -10.65 -14.63
CA THR A 455 -0.17 -12.01 -14.47
C THR A 455 -0.98 -12.85 -13.48
N HIS A 456 -1.80 -12.22 -12.63
CA HIS A 456 -2.59 -12.89 -11.58
C HIS A 456 -4.11 -12.63 -11.69
N PRO A 457 -4.78 -13.18 -12.72
CA PRO A 457 -6.21 -12.96 -12.95
C PRO A 457 -7.13 -13.45 -11.82
N ASP A 458 -6.64 -14.35 -10.96
CA ASP A 458 -7.37 -14.88 -9.81
C ASP A 458 -7.60 -13.82 -8.72
N TRP A 459 -6.79 -12.76 -8.69
CA TRP A 459 -6.95 -11.68 -7.72
C TRP A 459 -8.08 -10.73 -8.07
N GLN A 460 -8.48 -10.69 -9.36
CA GLN A 460 -9.44 -9.72 -9.85
C GLN A 460 -10.74 -9.75 -9.05
N LEU A 461 -11.28 -10.96 -8.82
CA LEU A 461 -12.57 -11.14 -8.17
C LEU A 461 -12.52 -11.14 -6.64
N ILE A 462 -11.33 -11.05 -6.03
CA ILE A 462 -11.15 -11.11 -4.56
C ILE A 462 -10.58 -9.83 -3.95
N HIS A 463 -10.52 -8.75 -4.74
CA HIS A 463 -10.05 -7.45 -4.30
C HIS A 463 -11.04 -6.35 -4.74
N GLY A 464 -11.50 -5.51 -3.80
CA GLY A 464 -12.61 -4.59 -4.05
C GLY A 464 -12.31 -3.49 -5.08
N PHE A 465 -11.03 -3.18 -5.33
CA PHE A 465 -10.61 -2.27 -6.40
C PHE A 465 -10.78 -2.88 -7.80
N THR A 466 -10.60 -4.20 -7.94
CA THR A 466 -10.48 -4.89 -9.24
C THR A 466 -11.70 -5.74 -9.60
N ALA A 467 -12.62 -6.00 -8.66
CA ALA A 467 -13.73 -6.94 -8.79
C ALA A 467 -14.90 -6.44 -9.67
N TRP A 468 -14.57 -5.91 -10.85
CA TRP A 468 -15.47 -5.41 -11.89
C TRP A 468 -14.73 -5.43 -13.25
N PRO A 469 -15.41 -5.18 -14.39
CA PRO A 469 -14.76 -5.25 -15.71
C PRO A 469 -13.58 -4.27 -15.93
N GLY A 470 -13.47 -3.21 -15.14
CA GLY A 470 -12.43 -2.19 -15.27
C GLY A 470 -12.77 -1.06 -16.26
N PRO A 471 -12.01 0.04 -16.20
CA PRO A 471 -12.21 1.18 -17.09
C PRO A 471 -11.78 0.79 -18.51
N ARG A 472 -12.39 1.44 -19.51
CA ARG A 472 -11.85 1.38 -20.88
C ARG A 472 -10.51 2.12 -20.94
N PRO A 473 -9.56 1.67 -21.79
CA PRO A 473 -8.28 2.33 -21.94
C PRO A 473 -8.45 3.78 -22.41
N GLY A 474 -7.67 4.68 -21.82
CA GLY A 474 -7.56 6.08 -22.22
C GLY A 474 -6.31 6.38 -23.04
N ILE A 475 -6.00 7.67 -23.14
CA ILE A 475 -4.74 8.20 -23.66
C ILE A 475 -3.95 8.83 -22.50
N LEU A 476 -2.64 9.00 -22.68
CA LEU A 476 -1.77 9.55 -21.63
C LEU A 476 -2.07 11.01 -21.30
N TYR A 477 -2.26 11.30 -20.02
CA TYR A 477 -2.28 12.62 -19.44
C TYR A 477 -1.23 12.72 -18.33
N PRO A 478 -0.48 13.83 -18.21
CA PRO A 478 0.49 14.02 -17.14
C PRO A 478 -0.21 14.35 -15.81
N LEU A 479 -0.78 13.32 -15.17
CA LEU A 479 -1.48 13.42 -13.89
C LEU A 479 -0.63 12.82 -12.78
N PHE A 480 -0.44 13.57 -11.69
CA PHE A 480 0.23 13.08 -10.50
C PHE A 480 -0.78 12.49 -9.51
N VAL A 481 -0.43 11.34 -8.94
CA VAL A 481 -1.30 10.57 -8.03
C VAL A 481 -0.51 10.02 -6.86
N SER A 482 -1.18 9.75 -5.75
CA SER A 482 -0.56 9.18 -4.54
C SER A 482 -0.60 7.65 -4.50
N THR A 483 -1.20 7.00 -5.50
CA THR A 483 -1.33 5.54 -5.61
C THR A 483 -1.43 5.11 -7.06
N THR A 484 -0.95 3.92 -7.39
CA THR A 484 -0.96 3.39 -8.75
C THR A 484 -1.05 1.86 -8.75
N THR A 485 -1.27 1.26 -9.91
CA THR A 485 -1.07 -0.20 -10.12
C THR A 485 -0.19 -0.41 -11.35
N SER A 486 0.24 -1.65 -11.61
CA SER A 486 0.97 -2.03 -12.84
C SER A 486 0.24 -1.63 -14.13
N MET A 487 -1.08 -1.48 -14.07
CA MET A 487 -1.96 -1.18 -15.21
C MET A 487 -2.10 0.32 -15.50
N HIS A 488 -1.78 1.17 -14.54
CA HIS A 488 -1.96 2.62 -14.64
C HIS A 488 -0.70 3.30 -15.20
N SER A 489 -0.87 4.50 -15.75
CA SER A 489 0.20 5.32 -16.33
C SER A 489 0.28 6.71 -15.69
N ASP A 490 -0.34 6.86 -14.52
CA ASP A 490 -0.19 8.05 -13.68
C ASP A 490 1.25 8.20 -13.16
N LEU A 491 1.65 9.43 -12.84
CA LEU A 491 2.96 9.74 -12.23
C LEU A 491 2.84 9.65 -10.71
N LEU A 492 3.48 8.64 -10.11
CA LEU A 492 3.32 8.35 -8.68
C LEU A 492 4.20 9.26 -7.82
N VAL A 493 3.55 10.05 -6.95
CA VAL A 493 4.21 10.80 -5.88
C VAL A 493 4.09 10.10 -4.53
N PRO A 494 5.01 10.36 -3.58
CA PRO A 494 4.87 9.85 -2.22
C PRO A 494 3.56 10.34 -1.59
N PRO A 495 2.74 9.42 -1.05
CA PRO A 495 1.57 9.82 -0.29
C PRO A 495 1.99 10.46 1.03
N ILE A 496 1.61 11.72 1.22
CA ILE A 496 1.91 12.48 2.44
C ILE A 496 0.81 12.27 3.50
N ASP A 497 -0.37 11.81 3.05
CA ASP A 497 -1.48 11.48 3.93
C ASP A 497 -0.99 10.58 5.07
N GLN A 498 -1.20 11.04 6.31
CA GLN A 498 -0.87 10.29 7.53
C GLN A 498 0.63 10.10 7.84
N TYR A 499 1.54 10.75 7.11
CA TYR A 499 2.97 10.74 7.44
C TYR A 499 3.25 11.26 8.86
N ASP A 500 2.60 12.37 9.25
CA ASP A 500 2.76 13.00 10.57
C ASP A 500 1.95 12.29 11.69
N ARG A 501 1.44 11.06 11.45
CA ARG A 501 0.76 10.28 12.50
C ARG A 501 1.74 10.01 13.65
N PRO A 502 1.37 10.30 14.91
CA PRO A 502 2.24 10.01 16.03
C PRO A 502 2.43 8.49 16.17
N LYS A 503 3.66 8.06 16.46
CA LYS A 503 3.95 6.64 16.71
C LYS A 503 3.20 6.09 17.93
N GLY A 504 3.00 6.91 18.97
CA GLY A 504 2.51 6.48 20.27
C GLY A 504 3.60 5.85 21.15
N ASN A 505 3.22 5.34 22.33
CA ASN A 505 4.10 4.52 23.16
C ASN A 505 4.36 3.20 22.44
N ASP A 506 5.61 2.75 22.40
CA ASP A 506 6.01 1.55 21.65
C ASP A 506 6.99 0.72 22.50
N PRO A 507 6.47 -0.29 23.23
CA PRO A 507 7.29 -1.17 24.07
C PRO A 507 8.37 -1.90 23.28
N ALA A 508 9.46 -2.30 23.94
CA ALA A 508 10.43 -3.22 23.36
C ALA A 508 9.75 -4.54 22.96
N TRP A 509 10.33 -5.28 22.01
CA TRP A 509 9.74 -6.51 21.46
C TRP A 509 9.32 -7.51 22.55
N GLU A 510 10.17 -7.68 23.57
CA GLU A 510 9.97 -8.59 24.70
C GLU A 510 8.88 -8.14 25.66
N GLU A 511 8.59 -6.84 25.69
CA GLU A 511 7.61 -6.22 26.57
C GLU A 511 6.22 -6.13 25.94
N LYS A 512 6.12 -6.40 24.63
CA LYS A 512 4.83 -6.39 23.91
C LYS A 512 3.90 -7.44 24.48
N LYS A 513 2.74 -7.00 24.96
CA LYS A 513 1.76 -7.83 25.67
C LYS A 513 1.18 -8.97 24.82
N TYR A 514 1.02 -8.77 23.51
CA TYR A 514 0.29 -9.70 22.66
C TYR A 514 1.20 -10.32 21.59
N ASN A 515 1.42 -11.63 21.71
CA ASN A 515 2.14 -12.43 20.71
C ASN A 515 1.21 -12.95 19.60
N LYS A 516 0.50 -12.05 18.94
CA LYS A 516 -0.48 -12.36 17.88
C LYS A 516 -0.62 -11.20 16.90
N VAL A 517 -1.31 -11.42 15.77
CA VAL A 517 -1.50 -10.40 14.73
C VAL A 517 -2.72 -9.54 15.01
N ILE A 518 -2.55 -8.22 15.03
CA ILE A 518 -3.66 -7.27 15.05
C ILE A 518 -3.96 -6.71 13.66
N TRP A 519 -5.25 -6.58 13.36
CA TRP A 519 -5.76 -5.69 12.33
C TRP A 519 -6.97 -4.93 12.85
N ARG A 520 -6.96 -3.61 12.61
CA ARG A 520 -8.06 -2.69 12.85
C ARG A 520 -8.19 -1.75 11.67
N GLY A 521 -9.38 -1.69 11.09
CA GLY A 521 -9.66 -0.81 9.96
C GLY A 521 -11.16 -0.65 9.74
N THR A 522 -11.53 0.38 8.99
CA THR A 522 -12.91 0.54 8.52
C THR A 522 -13.15 -0.38 7.32
N THR A 523 -14.38 -0.39 6.80
CA THR A 523 -14.77 -1.16 5.61
C THR A 523 -14.28 -0.55 4.29
N THR A 524 -13.35 0.42 4.32
CA THR A 524 -12.83 1.04 3.09
C THR A 524 -12.17 0.02 2.16
N GLY A 525 -12.27 0.24 0.84
CA GLY A 525 -11.73 -0.67 -0.17
C GLY A 525 -12.72 -1.68 -0.71
N ALA A 526 -14.01 -1.53 -0.41
CA ALA A 526 -15.08 -2.34 -0.97
C ALA A 526 -16.40 -1.55 -1.02
N ASP A 527 -17.08 -1.52 -2.17
CA ASP A 527 -18.47 -1.08 -2.22
C ASP A 527 -19.38 -2.14 -1.60
N LEU A 528 -19.82 -1.91 -0.37
CA LEU A 528 -20.66 -2.85 0.37
C LEU A 528 -22.09 -2.92 -0.18
N ASN A 529 -22.51 -2.07 -1.11
CA ASN A 529 -23.79 -2.26 -1.80
C ASN A 529 -23.75 -3.50 -2.71
N VAL A 530 -22.57 -3.88 -3.20
CA VAL A 530 -22.36 -5.06 -4.06
C VAL A 530 -22.19 -6.32 -3.20
N GLU A 531 -23.07 -7.32 -3.37
CA GLU A 531 -23.01 -8.57 -2.61
C GLU A 531 -21.67 -9.29 -2.76
N HIS A 532 -21.17 -9.34 -3.99
CA HIS A 532 -19.86 -9.94 -4.29
C HIS A 532 -18.74 -9.31 -3.46
N HIS A 533 -18.72 -7.97 -3.35
CA HIS A 533 -17.70 -7.26 -2.57
C HIS A 533 -17.80 -7.54 -1.07
N ARG A 534 -19.01 -7.62 -0.49
CA ARG A 534 -19.21 -8.00 0.91
C ARG A 534 -18.66 -9.39 1.23
N LYS A 535 -18.65 -10.28 0.24
CA LYS A 535 -18.18 -11.66 0.39
C LYS A 535 -16.70 -11.85 0.09
N TRP A 536 -16.18 -11.21 -0.96
CA TRP A 536 -14.90 -11.61 -1.54
C TRP A 536 -13.80 -10.56 -1.47
N SER A 537 -14.10 -9.30 -1.12
CA SER A 537 -13.04 -8.28 -0.97
C SER A 537 -12.09 -8.62 0.17
N GLN A 538 -10.88 -8.06 0.11
CA GLN A 538 -9.75 -8.32 0.99
C GLN A 538 -10.09 -8.16 2.49
N ARG A 539 -10.70 -7.05 2.91
CA ARG A 539 -11.00 -6.82 4.34
C ARG A 539 -12.13 -7.72 4.89
N PRO A 540 -13.26 -7.91 4.18
CA PRO A 540 -14.25 -8.91 4.60
C PRO A 540 -13.68 -10.33 4.67
N ARG A 541 -12.80 -10.75 3.75
CA ARG A 541 -12.15 -12.07 3.84
C ARG A 541 -11.23 -12.17 5.07
N LEU A 542 -10.43 -11.14 5.33
CA LEU A 542 -9.58 -11.07 6.51
C LEU A 542 -10.40 -11.19 7.80
N CYS A 543 -11.45 -10.38 7.96
CA CYS A 543 -12.29 -10.39 9.16
C CYS A 543 -13.15 -11.66 9.31
N ARG A 544 -13.12 -12.59 8.34
CA ARG A 544 -13.72 -13.94 8.48
C ARG A 544 -12.83 -14.95 9.18
N PHE A 545 -11.53 -14.69 9.31
CA PHE A 545 -10.57 -15.62 9.93
C PHE A 545 -10.99 -16.10 11.34
N PRO A 546 -11.46 -15.22 12.26
CA PRO A 546 -11.93 -15.63 13.59
C PRO A 546 -13.11 -16.63 13.59
N PHE A 547 -13.82 -16.74 12.47
CA PHE A 547 -15.00 -17.59 12.30
C PHE A 547 -14.72 -18.84 11.45
N GLN A 548 -13.46 -19.09 11.05
CA GLN A 548 -13.12 -20.27 10.26
C GLN A 548 -13.37 -21.55 11.05
N SER A 549 -14.03 -22.52 10.40
CA SER A 549 -14.33 -23.82 10.99
C SER A 549 -13.47 -24.93 10.37
N GLY A 550 -13.48 -26.11 10.97
CA GLY A 550 -12.69 -27.25 10.50
C GLY A 550 -11.26 -27.26 11.05
N SER A 551 -10.36 -27.92 10.31
CA SER A 551 -8.95 -28.10 10.70
C SER A 551 -8.02 -27.49 9.66
N VAL A 552 -6.97 -26.82 10.11
CA VAL A 552 -5.85 -26.39 9.27
C VAL A 552 -4.71 -27.39 9.37
N LYS A 553 -4.00 -27.61 8.26
CA LYS A 553 -2.75 -28.38 8.21
C LYS A 553 -1.67 -27.44 7.71
N LEU A 554 -0.66 -27.16 8.51
CA LEU A 554 0.32 -26.10 8.25
C LEU A 554 1.73 -26.68 8.33
N PRO A 555 2.61 -26.42 7.34
CA PRO A 555 4.01 -26.69 7.52
C PRO A 555 4.58 -25.71 8.56
N PHE A 556 5.41 -26.23 9.47
CA PHE A 556 6.14 -25.45 10.47
C PHE A 556 7.48 -26.13 10.76
N ALA A 557 8.39 -25.46 11.48
CA ALA A 557 9.78 -25.89 11.58
C ALA A 557 10.22 -26.18 13.04
N PRO A 558 9.67 -27.22 13.70
CA PRO A 558 10.00 -27.55 15.08
C PRO A 558 11.38 -28.22 15.26
N ALA A 559 12.00 -28.64 14.17
CA ALA A 559 13.30 -29.32 14.16
C ALA A 559 14.47 -28.34 13.99
N ASP A 560 14.19 -27.04 13.85
CA ASP A 560 15.20 -26.01 13.66
C ASP A 560 16.06 -25.88 14.91
N LYS A 561 17.35 -25.69 14.68
CA LYS A 561 18.35 -25.40 15.70
C LYS A 561 18.87 -23.98 15.48
N PRO A 562 19.40 -23.30 16.52
CA PRO A 562 19.98 -21.96 16.37
C PRO A 562 21.01 -21.88 15.24
N SER A 563 21.74 -22.97 15.01
CA SER A 563 22.78 -23.04 13.98
C SER A 563 22.33 -23.66 12.66
N ARG A 564 21.10 -24.18 12.52
CA ARG A 564 20.70 -24.84 11.26
C ARG A 564 19.18 -25.08 11.14
N PRO A 565 18.56 -24.75 9.99
CA PRO A 565 17.23 -25.18 9.61
C PRO A 565 17.16 -26.70 9.53
N GLY A 566 16.16 -27.26 10.18
CA GLY A 566 15.81 -28.67 10.16
C GLY A 566 14.66 -28.96 9.20
N PRO A 567 14.29 -30.24 9.05
CA PRO A 567 13.16 -30.64 8.22
C PRO A 567 11.83 -30.04 8.70
N VAL A 568 10.99 -29.65 7.73
CA VAL A 568 9.62 -29.22 7.99
C VAL A 568 8.79 -30.36 8.59
N SER A 569 7.94 -30.01 9.56
CA SER A 569 6.89 -30.89 10.10
C SER A 569 5.50 -30.33 9.78
N THR A 570 4.45 -31.11 10.05
CA THR A 570 3.06 -30.66 9.86
C THR A 570 2.37 -30.42 11.20
N LEU A 571 1.89 -29.20 11.41
CA LEU A 571 0.97 -28.82 12.47
C LEU A 571 -0.47 -29.08 12.01
N VAL A 572 -1.27 -29.75 12.83
CA VAL A 572 -2.71 -29.93 12.60
C VAL A 572 -3.46 -29.36 13.79
N SER A 573 -4.28 -28.34 13.56
CA SER A 573 -5.06 -27.69 14.63
C SER A 573 -6.46 -27.33 14.14
N ARG A 574 -7.36 -27.06 15.10
CA ARG A 574 -8.72 -26.57 14.83
C ARG A 574 -8.63 -25.11 14.43
N ALA A 575 -9.07 -24.79 13.21
CA ALA A 575 -8.94 -23.46 12.61
C ALA A 575 -9.44 -22.34 13.54
N GLN A 576 -10.63 -22.51 14.12
CA GLN A 576 -11.23 -21.50 14.99
C GLN A 576 -10.43 -21.24 16.27
N ALA A 577 -9.89 -22.29 16.89
CA ALA A 577 -9.12 -22.14 18.13
C ALA A 577 -7.79 -21.46 17.83
N LEU A 578 -7.09 -21.91 16.79
CA LEU A 578 -5.85 -21.29 16.35
C LEU A 578 -6.04 -19.83 15.92
N ALA A 579 -7.17 -19.50 15.30
CA ALA A 579 -7.50 -18.13 14.91
C ALA A 579 -7.65 -17.20 16.11
N GLN A 580 -8.26 -17.69 17.20
CA GLN A 580 -8.43 -16.90 18.43
C GLN A 580 -7.10 -16.61 19.13
N GLU A 581 -6.14 -17.55 19.04
CA GLU A 581 -4.80 -17.37 19.58
C GLU A 581 -3.95 -16.45 18.69
N TRP A 582 -3.98 -16.62 17.37
CA TRP A 582 -3.06 -15.95 16.46
C TRP A 582 -3.57 -14.64 15.86
N PHE A 583 -4.89 -14.41 15.86
CA PHE A 583 -5.49 -13.28 15.13
C PHE A 583 -6.44 -12.46 15.99
N ASP A 584 -6.28 -11.15 15.89
CA ASP A 584 -7.15 -10.15 16.47
C ASP A 584 -7.61 -9.20 15.38
N PHE A 585 -8.61 -9.64 14.61
CA PHE A 585 -9.15 -8.92 13.46
C PHE A 585 -10.56 -8.44 13.74
N ALA A 586 -10.77 -7.13 13.65
CA ALA A 586 -12.08 -6.51 13.82
C ALA A 586 -12.20 -5.25 12.97
N PHE A 587 -13.42 -4.95 12.52
CA PHE A 587 -13.73 -3.65 11.93
C PHE A 587 -13.88 -2.57 12.99
N LEU A 588 -13.62 -1.32 12.61
CA LEU A 588 -13.72 -0.16 13.49
C LEU A 588 -15.05 0.59 13.32
N GLY A 589 -15.70 0.88 14.44
CA GLY A 589 -16.89 1.72 14.49
C GLY A 589 -18.11 1.06 13.85
N SER A 590 -18.50 1.53 12.67
CA SER A 590 -19.67 1.07 11.92
C SER A 590 -19.33 0.85 10.46
N ALA A 591 -20.16 0.09 9.75
CA ALA A 591 -19.99 -0.13 8.32
C ALA A 591 -20.08 1.20 7.55
N ARG A 592 -19.20 1.35 6.56
CA ARG A 592 -19.11 2.47 5.61
C ARG A 592 -19.12 1.93 4.18
N GLN A 593 -19.31 2.81 3.20
CA GLN A 593 -19.43 2.44 1.78
C GLN A 593 -20.64 1.53 1.50
N CYS A 594 -21.74 1.79 2.20
CA CYS A 594 -23.07 1.26 1.95
C CYS A 594 -24.05 2.44 2.02
N ASP A 595 -24.90 2.58 1.01
CA ASP A 595 -25.86 3.69 0.93
C ASP A 595 -27.19 3.34 1.60
N ASP A 596 -27.54 2.05 1.63
CA ASP A 596 -28.71 1.54 2.36
C ASP A 596 -28.33 1.16 3.80
N PRO A 597 -28.91 1.83 4.82
CA PRO A 597 -28.68 1.50 6.23
C PRO A 597 -28.96 0.03 6.57
N LYS A 598 -29.87 -0.64 5.85
CA LYS A 598 -30.15 -2.07 6.05
C LYS A 598 -28.97 -2.93 5.62
N VAL A 599 -28.33 -2.60 4.50
CA VAL A 599 -27.15 -3.32 4.01
C VAL A 599 -26.00 -3.16 5.00
N CYS A 600 -25.79 -1.97 5.54
CA CYS A 600 -24.81 -1.72 6.60
C CYS A 600 -25.11 -2.59 7.83
N ALA A 601 -26.35 -2.54 8.34
CA ALA A 601 -26.76 -3.27 9.54
C ALA A 601 -26.77 -4.79 9.37
N GLU A 602 -26.96 -5.30 8.15
CA GLU A 602 -26.81 -6.72 7.84
C GLU A 602 -25.34 -7.14 7.83
N PHE A 603 -24.49 -6.37 7.15
CA PHE A 603 -23.05 -6.61 7.13
C PHE A 603 -22.46 -6.60 8.54
N GLU A 604 -22.87 -5.66 9.39
CA GLU A 604 -22.39 -5.55 10.77
C GLU A 604 -22.62 -6.82 11.61
N LYS A 605 -23.67 -7.61 11.33
CA LYS A 605 -23.98 -8.83 12.09
C LYS A 605 -23.01 -9.98 11.82
N ASP A 606 -22.29 -9.94 10.71
CA ASP A 606 -21.42 -11.04 10.26
C ASP A 606 -19.99 -10.94 10.79
N PHE A 607 -19.64 -9.85 11.49
CA PHE A 607 -18.25 -9.53 11.84
C PHE A 607 -18.06 -9.05 13.27
N LEU A 608 -16.81 -9.12 13.75
CA LEU A 608 -16.40 -8.47 14.99
C LEU A 608 -16.15 -6.99 14.75
N TRP A 609 -16.61 -6.16 15.70
CA TRP A 609 -16.43 -4.71 15.71
C TRP A 609 -15.75 -4.26 17.00
N SER A 610 -14.88 -3.28 16.91
CA SER A 610 -14.32 -2.60 18.07
C SER A 610 -14.43 -1.09 17.94
N ASP A 611 -14.35 -0.42 19.09
CA ASP A 611 -14.06 1.01 19.13
C ASP A 611 -12.66 1.30 18.54
N TRP A 612 -12.38 2.57 18.30
CA TRP A 612 -11.08 3.04 17.84
C TRP A 612 -9.99 2.67 18.84
N VAL A 613 -8.96 1.99 18.36
CA VAL A 613 -7.79 1.58 19.15
C VAL A 613 -6.68 2.61 18.94
N SER A 614 -6.12 3.13 20.03
CA SER A 614 -5.01 4.09 19.96
C SER A 614 -3.76 3.47 19.34
N GLU A 615 -2.85 4.32 18.85
CA GLU A 615 -1.58 3.86 18.31
C GLU A 615 -0.75 3.11 19.36
N SER A 616 -0.77 3.59 20.61
CA SER A 616 -0.07 2.93 21.73
C SER A 616 -0.62 1.53 22.01
N GLU A 617 -1.95 1.36 21.99
CA GLU A 617 -2.58 0.05 22.20
C GLU A 617 -2.28 -0.93 21.05
N GLN A 618 -2.20 -0.44 19.81
CA GLN A 618 -1.77 -1.29 18.68
C GLN A 618 -0.31 -1.72 18.83
N ASN A 619 0.57 -0.85 19.34
CA ASN A 619 1.98 -1.15 19.54
C ASN A 619 2.25 -2.22 20.62
N GLU A 620 1.25 -2.62 21.41
CA GLU A 620 1.33 -3.75 22.34
C GLU A 620 1.37 -5.12 21.64
N TYR A 621 1.15 -5.17 20.32
CA TYR A 621 1.14 -6.40 19.53
C TYR A 621 2.46 -6.62 18.80
N LYS A 622 2.99 -7.84 18.85
CA LYS A 622 4.21 -8.21 18.11
C LYS A 622 4.03 -8.15 16.59
N TYR A 623 2.83 -8.41 16.07
CA TYR A 623 2.58 -8.45 14.62
C TYR A 623 1.42 -7.53 14.24
N MET A 624 1.60 -6.72 13.19
CA MET A 624 0.58 -5.83 12.65
C MET A 624 0.35 -6.09 11.17
N LEU A 625 -0.92 -6.19 10.76
CA LEU A 625 -1.27 -6.42 9.36
C LEU A 625 -1.63 -5.11 8.65
N ASP A 626 -1.03 -4.91 7.47
CA ASP A 626 -1.33 -3.85 6.52
C ASP A 626 -2.11 -4.41 5.33
N VAL A 627 -3.28 -3.83 5.07
CA VAL A 627 -4.19 -4.25 3.98
C VAL A 627 -4.79 -3.02 3.31
N ASP A 628 -4.88 -3.10 1.99
CA ASP A 628 -5.42 -2.08 1.11
C ASP A 628 -6.79 -1.55 1.51
N GLY A 629 -6.98 -0.26 1.25
CA GLY A 629 -8.28 0.43 1.30
C GLY A 629 -8.82 0.62 -0.11
N ASN A 630 -9.31 1.84 -0.41
CA ASN A 630 -9.69 2.20 -1.79
C ASN A 630 -8.45 2.26 -2.70
N GLY A 631 -7.32 2.70 -2.14
CA GLY A 631 -5.99 2.64 -2.71
C GLY A 631 -5.00 2.08 -1.69
N TRP A 632 -3.78 2.60 -1.71
CA TRP A 632 -2.73 2.28 -0.73
C TRP A 632 -3.17 2.46 0.73
N SER A 633 -2.47 1.78 1.64
CA SER A 633 -2.63 1.97 3.08
C SER A 633 -1.69 3.05 3.59
N GLY A 634 -2.22 4.25 3.84
CA GLY A 634 -1.46 5.35 4.49
C GLY A 634 -1.00 5.03 5.93
N ARG A 635 -1.33 3.86 6.49
CA ARG A 635 -0.84 3.42 7.80
C ARG A 635 0.56 2.82 7.73
N PHE A 636 0.99 2.32 6.57
CA PHE A 636 2.15 1.44 6.46
C PHE A 636 3.43 2.08 7.04
N HIS A 637 3.70 3.35 6.72
CA HIS A 637 4.81 4.11 7.30
C HIS A 637 4.80 4.11 8.84
N ARG A 638 3.66 4.44 9.45
CA ARG A 638 3.49 4.41 10.92
C ARG A 638 3.71 3.00 11.47
N LEU A 639 3.13 1.97 10.85
CA LEU A 639 3.30 0.58 11.31
C LEU A 639 4.78 0.20 11.33
N MET A 640 5.49 0.48 10.23
CA MET A 640 6.90 0.16 10.05
C MET A 640 7.81 0.93 11.03
N SER A 641 7.41 2.10 11.53
CA SER A 641 8.17 2.87 12.52
C SER A 641 8.18 2.30 13.94
N THR A 642 7.48 1.19 14.19
CA THR A 642 7.31 0.57 15.52
C THR A 642 8.22 -0.63 15.72
N ASN A 643 8.34 -1.12 16.95
CA ASN A 643 9.04 -2.37 17.25
C ASN A 643 8.22 -3.64 16.87
N SER A 644 7.17 -3.53 16.04
CA SER A 644 6.30 -4.65 15.66
C SER A 644 6.59 -5.12 14.23
N LEU A 645 6.45 -6.42 13.98
CA LEU A 645 6.61 -6.98 12.63
C LEU A 645 5.38 -6.64 11.78
N VAL A 646 5.59 -5.97 10.65
CA VAL A 646 4.53 -5.67 9.71
C VAL A 646 4.40 -6.78 8.67
N LEU A 647 3.19 -7.31 8.56
CA LEU A 647 2.77 -8.18 7.46
C LEU A 647 2.00 -7.31 6.45
N LYS A 648 2.30 -7.37 5.15
CA LYS A 648 1.68 -6.49 4.15
C LYS A 648 1.06 -7.28 3.00
N SER A 649 -0.22 -7.04 2.72
CA SER A 649 -0.94 -7.55 1.55
C SER A 649 -1.49 -6.37 0.74
N THR A 650 -0.99 -6.18 -0.47
CA THR A 650 -1.37 -5.05 -1.32
C THR A 650 -1.29 -5.38 -2.82
N ILE A 651 -2.12 -4.72 -3.63
CA ILE A 651 -1.98 -4.66 -5.10
C ILE A 651 -1.38 -3.32 -5.58
N PHE A 652 -1.08 -2.40 -4.67
CA PHE A 652 -0.63 -1.04 -4.98
C PHE A 652 0.88 -0.93 -4.75
N PRO A 653 1.71 -0.96 -5.80
CA PRO A 653 3.10 -0.54 -5.66
C PRO A 653 3.16 0.92 -5.24
N GLU A 654 4.00 1.20 -4.25
CA GLU A 654 4.18 2.53 -3.68
C GLU A 654 5.55 3.11 -4.07
N TRP A 655 5.75 4.41 -3.86
CA TRP A 655 6.92 5.17 -4.31
C TRP A 655 8.28 4.60 -3.86
N TYR A 656 8.31 3.91 -2.72
CA TYR A 656 9.51 3.33 -2.12
C TYR A 656 9.81 1.88 -2.58
N SER A 657 9.00 1.31 -3.48
CA SER A 657 9.03 -0.14 -3.77
C SER A 657 10.40 -0.64 -4.25
N ASP A 658 11.16 0.17 -4.98
CA ASP A 658 12.51 -0.20 -5.44
C ASP A 658 13.57 -0.08 -4.32
N MET A 659 13.26 0.68 -3.26
CA MET A 659 14.17 1.04 -2.16
C MET A 659 14.03 0.14 -0.94
N ILE A 660 12.92 -0.58 -0.80
CA ILE A 660 12.66 -1.52 0.30
C ILE A 660 13.05 -2.95 -0.10
N GLN A 661 13.07 -3.85 0.87
CA GLN A 661 13.32 -5.28 0.65
C GLN A 661 12.35 -6.12 1.49
N PRO A 662 11.41 -6.86 0.87
CA PRO A 662 10.58 -7.85 1.56
C PRO A 662 11.46 -8.93 2.22
N TRP A 663 11.00 -9.52 3.32
CA TRP A 663 11.73 -10.48 4.19
C TRP A 663 12.96 -9.93 4.95
N VAL A 664 13.43 -8.73 4.62
CA VAL A 664 14.38 -7.97 5.48
C VAL A 664 13.64 -6.97 6.36
N HIS A 665 12.72 -6.19 5.77
CA HIS A 665 12.09 -5.07 6.46
C HIS A 665 10.64 -5.34 6.88
N TYR A 666 9.93 -6.20 6.13
CA TYR A 666 8.55 -6.58 6.39
C TYR A 666 8.27 -7.93 5.73
N VAL A 667 7.15 -8.57 6.08
CA VAL A 667 6.74 -9.84 5.45
C VAL A 667 5.63 -9.59 4.43
N PRO A 668 5.85 -9.87 3.14
CA PRO A 668 4.80 -9.79 2.13
C PRO A 668 3.82 -10.96 2.27
N LEU A 669 2.54 -10.71 2.02
CA LEU A 669 1.47 -11.71 2.06
C LEU A 669 0.64 -11.68 0.78
N GLN A 670 0.20 -12.86 0.36
CA GLN A 670 -0.67 -13.01 -0.81
C GLN A 670 -2.02 -12.29 -0.63
N ILE A 671 -2.59 -11.82 -1.75
CA ILE A 671 -3.91 -11.15 -1.78
C ILE A 671 -5.02 -12.06 -1.25
N ASP A 672 -4.91 -13.37 -1.47
CA ASP A 672 -5.87 -14.36 -1.00
C ASP A 672 -5.70 -14.75 0.48
N PHE A 673 -4.60 -14.32 1.12
CA PHE A 673 -4.16 -14.71 2.47
C PHE A 673 -3.87 -16.21 2.65
N SER A 674 -3.61 -16.94 1.57
CA SER A 674 -3.34 -18.39 1.60
C SER A 674 -2.04 -18.74 2.34
N ASP A 675 -1.09 -17.81 2.37
CA ASP A 675 0.19 -17.93 3.07
C ASP A 675 0.15 -17.43 4.52
N LEU A 676 -0.84 -16.63 4.93
CA LEU A 676 -0.92 -16.02 6.27
C LEU A 676 -0.81 -17.07 7.40
N TRP A 677 -1.60 -18.13 7.33
CA TRP A 677 -1.54 -19.21 8.34
C TRP A 677 -0.17 -19.88 8.41
N THR A 678 0.45 -20.10 7.25
CA THR A 678 1.75 -20.79 7.18
C THR A 678 2.87 -19.89 7.69
N THR A 679 2.84 -18.62 7.30
CA THR A 679 3.74 -17.57 7.81
C THR A 679 3.64 -17.47 9.33
N MET A 680 2.43 -17.48 9.89
CA MET A 680 2.27 -17.45 11.34
C MET A 680 2.71 -18.75 12.01
N ALA A 681 2.51 -19.92 11.40
CA ALA A 681 3.02 -21.18 11.95
C ALA A 681 4.55 -21.21 12.05
N PHE A 682 5.24 -20.53 11.13
CA PHE A 682 6.70 -20.36 11.21
C PHE A 682 7.10 -19.46 12.39
N PHE A 683 6.47 -18.28 12.52
CA PHE A 683 6.87 -17.33 13.56
C PHE A 683 6.37 -17.70 14.96
N LEU A 684 5.14 -18.23 15.09
CA LEU A 684 4.49 -18.53 16.36
C LEU A 684 4.64 -19.99 16.80
N GLY A 685 5.05 -20.91 15.92
CA GLY A 685 5.19 -22.33 16.26
C GLY A 685 3.85 -23.07 16.34
N ASP A 686 3.78 -24.11 17.17
CA ASP A 686 2.53 -24.79 17.51
C ASP A 686 1.72 -24.05 18.59
N GLU A 687 0.64 -24.66 19.10
CA GLU A 687 -0.24 -24.07 20.12
C GLU A 687 0.50 -23.75 21.44
N ASP A 688 1.63 -24.42 21.71
CA ASP A 688 2.47 -24.20 22.88
C ASP A 688 3.68 -23.28 22.58
N GLY A 689 3.78 -22.75 21.35
CA GLY A 689 4.90 -21.93 20.90
C GLY A 689 6.15 -22.72 20.52
N LYS A 690 6.08 -24.05 20.42
CA LYS A 690 7.23 -24.87 20.06
C LYS A 690 7.52 -24.76 18.56
N GLY A 691 8.79 -24.56 18.22
CA GLY A 691 9.21 -24.33 16.82
C GLY A 691 8.93 -22.91 16.33
N ALA A 692 8.65 -21.97 17.24
CA ALA A 692 8.50 -20.55 16.95
C ALA A 692 9.85 -19.90 16.59
N HIS A 693 9.78 -18.88 15.74
CA HIS A 693 10.93 -18.10 15.26
C HIS A 693 10.83 -16.64 15.71
N ASP A 694 10.62 -16.43 17.01
CA ASP A 694 10.37 -15.10 17.60
C ASP A 694 11.54 -14.12 17.39
N GLU A 695 12.79 -14.59 17.50
CA GLU A 695 13.98 -13.75 17.27
C GLU A 695 14.11 -13.33 15.80
N ILE A 696 13.72 -14.19 14.85
CA ILE A 696 13.69 -13.83 13.42
C ILE A 696 12.60 -12.78 13.17
N ALA A 697 11.42 -12.95 13.77
CA ALA A 697 10.34 -11.97 13.65
C ALA A 697 10.76 -10.59 14.20
N LYS A 698 11.42 -10.58 15.36
CA LYS A 698 12.00 -9.39 15.97
C LYS A 698 13.04 -8.73 15.08
N GLU A 699 13.94 -9.51 14.47
CA GLU A 699 14.96 -8.96 13.57
C GLU A 699 14.34 -8.20 12.40
N ILE A 700 13.35 -8.82 11.72
CA ILE A 700 12.65 -8.19 10.60
C ILE A 700 11.91 -6.93 11.07
N ALA A 701 11.24 -6.97 12.23
CA ALA A 701 10.55 -5.82 12.81
C ALA A 701 11.51 -4.63 13.05
N LEU A 702 12.64 -4.90 13.70
CA LEU A 702 13.63 -3.85 14.01
C LEU A 702 14.33 -3.33 12.76
N ALA A 703 14.59 -4.19 11.78
CA ALA A 703 15.12 -3.78 10.48
C ALA A 703 14.11 -2.90 9.72
N GLY A 704 12.83 -3.22 9.75
CA GLY A 704 11.76 -2.37 9.16
C GLY A 704 11.68 -0.98 9.80
N LYS A 705 11.82 -0.91 11.12
CA LYS A 705 11.92 0.34 11.85
C LYS A 705 13.15 1.15 11.48
N GLU A 706 14.32 0.52 11.49
CA GLU A 706 15.57 1.16 11.08
C GLU A 706 15.48 1.68 9.64
N TRP A 707 14.85 0.92 8.74
CA TRP A 707 14.66 1.34 7.36
C TRP A 707 13.75 2.57 7.27
N THR A 708 12.67 2.63 8.05
CA THR A 708 11.80 3.81 8.11
C THR A 708 12.55 5.05 8.59
N GLU A 709 13.38 4.90 9.63
CA GLU A 709 14.19 5.98 10.22
C GLU A 709 15.28 6.51 9.26
N LYS A 710 15.76 5.67 8.33
CA LYS A 710 16.90 5.99 7.44
C LYS A 710 16.53 6.25 5.97
N HIS A 711 15.44 5.67 5.49
CA HIS A 711 15.07 5.63 4.07
C HIS A 711 13.64 6.11 3.80
N TRP A 712 12.84 6.41 4.84
CA TRP A 712 11.50 6.98 4.71
C TRP A 712 11.36 8.27 5.54
N ARG A 713 12.38 9.11 5.49
CA ARG A 713 12.37 10.46 6.08
C ARG A 713 11.65 11.42 5.13
N TRP A 714 11.20 12.56 5.66
CA TRP A 714 10.59 13.61 4.85
C TRP A 714 11.48 14.01 3.67
N VAL A 715 12.78 14.18 3.93
CA VAL A 715 13.76 14.52 2.90
C VAL A 715 13.96 13.42 1.85
N ASP A 716 13.71 12.14 2.18
CA ASP A 716 13.80 11.06 1.20
C ASP A 716 12.63 11.15 0.20
N MET A 717 11.43 11.53 0.67
CA MET A 717 10.29 11.86 -0.20
C MET A 717 10.56 13.08 -1.07
N GLU A 718 11.25 14.10 -0.54
CA GLU A 718 11.69 15.28 -1.32
C GLU A 718 12.68 14.89 -2.42
N VAL A 719 13.69 14.05 -2.12
CA VAL A 719 14.67 13.55 -3.10
C VAL A 719 13.98 12.75 -4.20
N TYR A 720 13.04 11.88 -3.85
CA TYR A 720 12.27 11.11 -4.84
C TYR A 720 11.43 12.04 -5.73
N THR A 721 10.71 12.97 -5.11
CA THR A 721 9.85 13.92 -5.81
C THR A 721 10.67 14.81 -6.74
N TYR A 722 11.82 15.32 -6.28
CA TYR A 722 12.74 16.08 -7.12
C TYR A 722 13.17 15.27 -8.35
N ARG A 723 13.56 14.00 -8.17
CA ARG A 723 13.92 13.15 -9.31
C ARG A 723 12.77 13.01 -10.31
N LEU A 724 11.57 12.72 -9.84
CA LEU A 724 10.38 12.62 -10.68
C LEU A 724 10.09 13.94 -11.42
N MET A 725 10.24 15.09 -10.76
CA MET A 725 10.02 16.39 -11.40
C MET A 725 11.06 16.72 -12.47
N LEU A 726 12.30 16.25 -12.37
CA LEU A 726 13.28 16.37 -13.46
C LEU A 726 12.89 15.55 -14.68
N GLU A 727 12.44 14.31 -14.47
CA GLU A 727 11.96 13.43 -15.53
C GLU A 727 10.70 14.00 -16.20
N TYR A 728 9.79 14.56 -15.40
CA TYR A 728 8.62 15.30 -15.88
C TYR A 728 9.01 16.54 -16.68
N ALA A 729 9.94 17.36 -16.17
CA ALA A 729 10.41 18.54 -16.87
C ALA A 729 11.03 18.18 -18.23
N ARG A 730 11.77 17.07 -18.33
CA ARG A 730 12.31 16.57 -19.60
C ARG A 730 11.21 16.25 -20.61
N ILE A 731 10.17 15.51 -20.23
CA ILE A 731 9.10 15.14 -21.18
C ILE A 731 8.27 16.36 -21.63
N MET A 732 8.16 17.40 -20.78
CA MET A 732 7.39 18.61 -21.07
C MET A 732 8.16 19.66 -21.87
N ASN A 733 9.49 19.70 -21.80
CA ASN A 733 10.29 20.84 -22.30
C ASN A 733 11.36 20.53 -23.34
N ARG A 734 11.70 19.26 -23.61
CA ARG A 734 12.63 18.92 -24.70
C ARG A 734 12.14 19.43 -26.06
N ASP A 735 13.06 19.56 -27.01
CA ASP A 735 12.75 20.02 -28.36
C ASP A 735 12.20 18.85 -29.20
N GLU A 736 11.28 19.16 -30.12
CA GLU A 736 10.71 18.15 -31.02
C GLU A 736 11.70 17.69 -32.09
N ASP A 737 12.66 18.56 -32.45
CA ASP A 737 13.72 18.25 -33.42
C ASP A 737 14.97 17.65 -32.76
N ASP A 738 15.10 17.78 -31.43
CA ASP A 738 16.18 17.22 -30.63
C ASP A 738 15.63 16.64 -29.31
N PRO A 739 15.25 15.34 -29.29
CA PRO A 739 14.75 14.67 -28.09
C PRO A 739 15.74 14.66 -26.91
N THR A 740 17.02 14.96 -27.15
CA THR A 740 18.08 14.99 -26.14
C THR A 740 18.36 16.41 -25.60
N SER A 741 17.65 17.43 -26.07
CA SER A 741 17.92 18.83 -25.70
C SER A 741 17.70 19.16 -24.22
N TRP A 742 17.11 18.22 -23.47
CA TRP A 742 16.89 18.31 -22.03
C TRP A 742 17.59 17.22 -21.21
N ASP A 743 18.59 16.57 -21.81
CA ASP A 743 19.51 15.66 -21.13
C ASP A 743 20.69 16.46 -20.52
N LEU A 744 21.40 15.87 -19.54
CA LEU A 744 22.49 16.47 -18.74
C LEU A 744 23.70 16.91 -19.56
#